data_AF-A0AAD9Y068-F1
#
_entry.id   AF-A0AAD9Y068-F1
#
_cell.length_a   1.000
_cell.length_b   1.000
_cell.length_c   1.000
_cell.angle_alpha   90.00
_cell.angle_beta   90.00
_cell.angle_gamma   90.00
#
_symmetry.space_group_name_H-M   'P 1'
#
loop_
_entity.id
_entity.type
_entity.pdbx_description
1 polymer ?
#
loop_
_entity_poly.entity_id
_entity_poly.type
_entity_poly.pdbx_seq_one_letter_code
_entity_poly.pdbx_strand_id
1 'polypeptide(L)'
;MERAQSLLTSTTRSISSTRSSTRSSRSNSLYLNTPGPEKGEFYLPAPTSTTIHQPKIRVRAILGHCLYRRVVIWTVTVSLLLGLAYLNTPMYTRDGKVLGDDYRIGGLGGQPNKQGTEIPNEEMPEIDSSMPPWLKFKHLNGYFNGLKSIVPFVNHTAEYPNASFPAPVTTVPIYHDTPPTPTPYLAAHPEFESREYLKDHHAVKECFIDDEDKIPVPDIWAYDGVPQNQPDPAIGSHTVLGLRNDICFDRFGRYGPYGLGYDIREGGTSQGQDTEQEGSEIVWSKTGRINYSRVDWGSAQDRCVERNSARFRNSTKDAAGAATAYDTAYSEPEAAGEDGLKTVDRIAVVVRTYVGFEWTQHAIINFRAMISELSLKSGGEYSVHFLLHVKDNEAPIWSDPSVVQKILDDNVPTEFHSLCTLWSEAEMKLYYPGHFADALENPSNGDIHGVYRSAQMPLQVFALQHPEYTHFWNWEMDMRYIGSYYELLDRLGAWARGQSRTLLWERSSKYYIPAVHGSWDEFATTVERELNASGRRAILGPQIFPGRMSLKSEEAGISIMPPTCARGGDPAQCGVGEDADLITLNPLFDADESGWVFAKDVTGYEMVFAPPPRRCSIVTASRLSRRLLAAMHEEMWRMHHSMFSEMFPASVALHHGFKAAYAPHPVYVDRAWYPFDTIEKAFNGGRDGTTGGHGSPFDLKNEHNHKGTSWYYNSEFAGLLWRRWLGYGQMDGRGTNGGRANEGTLRGGMQEESHKDSSGRLCMRSMLVHPIKWENPVERS
;
A
#
# COMPACT_ATOMS: atom_id res chain seq x y z
N MET A 1 -16.76 -41.12 12.13
CA MET A 1 -16.89 -42.53 12.60
C MET A 1 -17.38 -43.34 11.42
N GLU A 2 -16.97 -44.62 11.32
CA GLU A 2 -16.78 -45.33 10.04
C GLU A 2 -15.71 -44.65 9.15
N ARG A 3 -14.78 -45.35 8.50
CA ARG A 3 -14.30 -46.75 8.62
C ARG A 3 -12.78 -46.77 8.46
N ALA A 4 -12.06 -47.44 9.38
CA ALA A 4 -10.63 -47.69 9.24
C ALA A 4 -10.25 -49.02 9.91
N GLN A 5 -9.81 -50.01 9.11
CA GLN A 5 -9.10 -51.24 9.53
C GLN A 5 -8.77 -52.09 8.27
N SER A 6 -7.96 -53.15 8.46
CA SER A 6 -7.49 -54.10 7.41
C SER A 6 -6.33 -53.54 6.56
N LEU A 7 -5.10 -54.11 6.52
CA LEU A 7 -4.51 -55.29 7.18
C LEU A 7 -3.07 -55.01 7.65
N LEU A 8 -2.61 -55.79 8.64
CA LEU A 8 -1.18 -56.06 8.94
C LEU A 8 -1.02 -57.49 9.50
N THR A 9 0.23 -57.97 9.57
CA THR A 9 0.66 -59.33 10.00
C THR A 9 0.36 -60.47 9.00
N SER A 10 1.19 -61.52 8.83
CA SER A 10 2.60 -61.74 9.23
C SER A 10 3.18 -62.96 8.50
N THR A 11 4.46 -62.94 8.11
CA THR A 11 5.38 -64.09 8.36
C THR A 11 6.85 -63.68 8.20
N THR A 12 7.75 -64.38 8.91
CA THR A 12 9.19 -64.12 8.93
C THR A 12 9.99 -65.36 8.52
N ARG A 13 11.18 -65.14 7.92
CA ARG A 13 12.36 -66.02 8.10
C ARG A 13 13.66 -65.31 7.68
N SER A 14 14.76 -65.74 8.27
CA SER A 14 16.08 -65.06 8.27
C SER A 14 17.16 -65.87 7.55
N ILE A 15 18.28 -65.22 7.19
CA ILE A 15 19.65 -65.79 7.26
C ILE A 15 20.65 -64.65 7.52
N SER A 16 21.87 -64.96 7.97
CA SER A 16 22.74 -64.07 8.78
C SER A 16 24.16 -63.86 8.21
N SER A 17 24.96 -63.04 8.93
CA SER A 17 26.39 -62.69 8.75
C SER A 17 26.69 -61.73 7.57
N THR A 18 27.65 -60.79 7.62
CA THR A 18 28.54 -60.26 8.71
C THR A 18 28.91 -58.78 8.37
N ARG A 19 29.76 -57.98 9.04
CA ARG A 19 30.88 -58.22 9.99
C ARG A 19 31.09 -57.03 10.97
N SER A 20 32.21 -57.09 11.71
CA SER A 20 32.88 -56.11 12.60
C SER A 20 32.57 -54.60 12.42
N SER A 21 32.37 -53.76 13.46
CA SER A 21 32.86 -53.64 14.87
C SER A 21 34.12 -52.79 15.08
N THR A 22 34.01 -51.67 15.83
CA THR A 22 34.70 -51.43 17.13
C THR A 22 34.36 -50.06 17.75
N ARG A 23 34.04 -50.04 19.07
CA ARG A 23 34.34 -49.00 20.11
C ARG A 23 33.85 -47.53 19.88
N SER A 24 33.20 -46.80 20.80
CA SER A 24 33.23 -46.69 22.30
C SER A 24 34.54 -46.05 22.84
N SER A 25 34.55 -45.01 23.70
CA SER A 25 33.50 -44.36 24.50
C SER A 25 33.87 -42.89 24.87
N ARG A 26 32.92 -42.17 25.50
CA ARG A 26 33.00 -40.77 25.99
C ARG A 26 34.04 -40.52 27.11
N SER A 27 34.18 -39.22 27.46
CA SER A 27 34.31 -38.62 28.82
C SER A 27 35.68 -38.01 29.19
N ASN A 28 35.80 -36.97 30.04
CA ASN A 28 34.87 -35.91 30.52
C ASN A 28 35.66 -34.86 31.34
N SER A 29 35.21 -33.59 31.40
CA SER A 29 35.08 -32.76 32.64
C SER A 29 34.72 -31.29 32.29
N LEU A 30 33.55 -30.78 32.71
CA LEU A 30 33.31 -29.83 33.84
C LEU A 30 33.81 -28.39 33.59
N TYR A 31 33.08 -27.31 33.92
CA TYR A 31 32.15 -27.10 35.05
C TYR A 31 30.77 -26.49 34.67
N LEU A 32 29.84 -26.45 35.64
CA LEU A 32 28.54 -25.76 35.58
C LEU A 32 28.51 -24.52 36.48
N ASN A 33 27.80 -23.45 36.08
CA ASN A 33 26.54 -23.00 36.74
C ASN A 33 25.94 -21.74 36.06
N THR A 34 24.66 -21.46 36.35
CA THR A 34 23.72 -20.50 35.72
C THR A 34 23.27 -19.39 36.72
N PRO A 35 22.33 -18.45 36.40
CA PRO A 35 21.80 -17.95 35.11
C PRO A 35 21.70 -16.39 34.93
N GLY A 36 21.57 -15.96 33.67
CA GLY A 36 20.67 -14.87 33.22
C GLY A 36 21.10 -13.38 33.37
N PRO A 37 20.31 -12.43 32.84
CA PRO A 37 19.13 -12.57 31.98
C PRO A 37 19.35 -12.09 30.52
N GLU A 38 18.53 -12.57 29.59
CA GLU A 38 18.40 -12.02 28.24
C GLU A 38 17.43 -10.83 28.21
N LYS A 39 17.76 -9.78 27.44
CA LYS A 39 16.89 -8.70 26.93
C LYS A 39 17.74 -7.71 26.11
N GLY A 40 17.36 -7.30 24.91
CA GLY A 40 16.24 -7.75 24.08
C GLY A 40 16.42 -7.24 22.64
N GLU A 41 15.77 -7.89 21.68
CA GLU A 41 15.85 -7.54 20.26
C GLU A 41 15.01 -6.29 19.96
N PHE A 42 15.46 -5.45 19.02
CA PHE A 42 14.89 -4.11 18.82
C PHE A 42 14.05 -4.04 17.54
N TYR A 43 12.79 -3.62 17.69
CA TYR A 43 11.91 -3.27 16.58
C TYR A 43 12.30 -1.89 16.00
N LEU A 44 11.71 -1.51 14.87
CA LEU A 44 11.89 -0.22 14.16
C LEU A 44 11.54 1.01 15.03
N PRO A 45 12.01 2.25 14.73
CA PRO A 45 13.17 2.72 13.96
C PRO A 45 14.08 3.70 14.75
N ALA A 46 15.17 4.21 14.15
CA ALA A 46 16.20 4.99 14.86
C ALA A 46 16.05 6.55 14.80
N PRO A 47 16.24 7.27 15.94
CA PRO A 47 16.52 8.71 15.98
C PRO A 47 18.04 9.03 16.14
N THR A 48 18.41 10.32 16.15
CA THR A 48 19.76 10.80 15.82
C THR A 48 20.66 11.24 17.00
N SER A 49 21.98 11.22 16.70
CA SER A 49 23.02 12.18 17.15
C SER A 49 23.97 11.86 18.33
N THR A 50 25.27 11.96 18.02
CA THR A 50 26.46 12.10 18.91
C THR A 50 26.85 10.89 19.78
N THR A 51 28.12 10.60 20.07
CA THR A 51 29.38 11.37 19.86
C THR A 51 30.49 10.52 19.21
N ILE A 52 31.48 11.16 18.57
CA ILE A 52 32.58 10.48 17.84
C ILE A 52 33.81 10.27 18.74
N HIS A 53 34.34 9.04 18.78
CA HIS A 53 35.71 8.74 19.25
C HIS A 53 36.63 8.37 18.07
N GLN A 54 37.79 9.01 17.97
CA GLN A 54 38.75 8.80 16.88
C GLN A 54 39.68 7.57 17.10
N PRO A 55 39.89 6.70 16.08
CA PRO A 55 41.03 5.80 16.02
C PRO A 55 42.28 6.53 15.45
N LYS A 56 43.47 6.17 15.93
CA LYS A 56 44.74 6.81 15.55
C LYS A 56 45.32 6.25 14.25
N ILE A 57 45.59 7.12 13.27
CA ILE A 57 46.25 6.74 12.01
C ILE A 57 47.74 6.41 12.25
N ARG A 58 48.20 5.27 11.72
CA ARG A 58 49.63 4.95 11.56
C ARG A 58 50.04 5.13 10.09
N VAL A 59 50.93 6.09 9.81
CA VAL A 59 51.42 6.36 8.46
C VAL A 59 52.71 5.60 8.17
N ARG A 60 52.73 4.84 7.07
CA ARG A 60 53.93 4.64 6.22
C ARG A 60 53.50 4.63 4.75
N ALA A 61 54.25 5.37 3.92
CA ALA A 61 54.07 5.41 2.47
C ALA A 61 54.80 4.20 1.82
N ILE A 62 54.81 3.95 0.50
CA ILE A 62 55.29 4.85 -0.57
C ILE A 62 54.56 4.62 -1.92
N LEU A 63 53.94 5.70 -2.41
CA LEU A 63 53.89 6.21 -3.78
C LEU A 63 53.82 5.24 -4.99
N GLY A 64 52.68 5.27 -5.69
CA GLY A 64 52.54 4.85 -7.09
C GLY A 64 52.52 6.04 -8.08
N HIS A 65 53.05 5.84 -9.28
CA HIS A 65 53.46 6.91 -10.23
C HIS A 65 52.33 7.77 -10.86
N CYS A 66 51.06 7.55 -10.49
CA CYS A 66 49.91 8.22 -11.11
C CYS A 66 49.48 9.53 -10.41
N LEU A 67 49.82 9.73 -9.14
CA LEU A 67 49.31 10.87 -8.36
C LEU A 67 49.94 12.21 -8.81
N TYR A 68 51.22 12.20 -9.17
CA TYR A 68 52.00 13.41 -9.50
C TYR A 68 51.38 14.21 -10.65
N ARG A 69 50.87 13.53 -11.69
CA ARG A 69 50.23 14.19 -12.84
C ARG A 69 48.93 14.92 -12.43
N ARG A 70 48.15 14.36 -11.50
CA ARG A 70 46.93 15.03 -10.99
C ARG A 70 47.28 16.22 -10.10
N VAL A 71 48.24 16.07 -9.18
CA VAL A 71 48.68 17.17 -8.31
C VAL A 71 49.22 18.34 -9.13
N VAL A 72 50.11 18.09 -10.09
CA VAL A 72 50.67 19.15 -10.96
C VAL A 72 49.56 19.88 -11.73
N ILE A 73 48.63 19.16 -12.36
CA ILE A 73 47.48 19.77 -13.07
C ILE A 73 46.69 20.67 -12.12
N TRP A 74 46.25 20.16 -10.96
CA TRP A 74 45.46 20.97 -10.02
C TRP A 74 46.23 22.17 -9.46
N THR A 75 47.53 22.04 -9.15
CA THR A 75 48.34 23.19 -8.73
C THR A 75 48.49 24.25 -9.82
N VAL A 76 48.60 23.86 -11.10
CA VAL A 76 48.65 24.80 -12.22
C VAL A 76 47.30 25.47 -12.42
N THR A 77 46.19 24.72 -12.44
CA THR A 77 44.84 25.27 -12.58
C THR A 77 44.48 26.22 -11.44
N VAL A 78 44.77 25.87 -10.18
CA VAL A 78 44.52 26.75 -9.03
C VAL A 78 45.43 27.98 -9.06
N SER A 79 46.70 27.85 -9.46
CA SER A 79 47.58 29.01 -9.62
C SER A 79 47.13 29.95 -10.74
N LEU A 80 46.58 29.41 -11.83
CA LEU A 80 46.02 30.19 -12.94
C LEU A 80 44.76 30.96 -12.50
N LEU A 81 43.85 30.30 -11.78
CA LEU A 81 42.63 30.91 -11.25
C LEU A 81 42.93 31.97 -10.18
N LEU A 82 43.89 31.74 -9.29
CA LEU A 82 44.37 32.74 -8.34
C LEU A 82 45.08 33.91 -9.04
N GLY A 83 45.84 33.65 -10.12
CA GLY A 83 46.42 34.70 -10.96
C GLY A 83 45.36 35.58 -11.62
N LEU A 84 44.31 34.97 -12.18
CA LEU A 84 43.16 35.68 -12.75
C LEU A 84 42.38 36.48 -11.71
N ALA A 85 42.20 35.95 -10.49
CA ALA A 85 41.55 36.66 -9.39
C ALA A 85 42.40 37.81 -8.82
N TYR A 86 43.72 37.72 -8.89
CA TYR A 86 44.65 38.76 -8.40
C TYR A 86 44.90 39.87 -9.43
N LEU A 87 44.82 39.56 -10.73
CA LEU A 87 44.92 40.53 -11.84
C LEU A 87 43.56 41.20 -12.14
N ASN A 88 42.84 41.60 -11.09
CA ASN A 88 41.49 42.17 -11.18
C ASN A 88 41.50 43.64 -11.64
N THR A 89 41.93 43.88 -12.89
CA THR A 89 41.94 45.20 -13.53
C THR A 89 40.62 45.46 -14.28
N PRO A 90 39.93 46.59 -14.05
CA PRO A 90 38.72 46.92 -14.81
C PRO A 90 39.04 47.14 -16.29
N MET A 91 38.30 46.47 -17.19
CA MET A 91 38.38 46.76 -18.62
C MET A 91 37.57 48.00 -18.96
N TYR A 92 38.26 49.09 -19.30
CA TYR A 92 37.67 50.30 -19.86
C TYR A 92 37.58 50.21 -21.38
N THR A 93 36.48 50.67 -21.96
CA THR A 93 36.44 50.99 -23.39
C THR A 93 37.27 52.23 -23.69
N ARG A 94 37.64 52.43 -24.95
CA ARG A 94 38.52 53.55 -25.39
C ARG A 94 37.98 54.95 -25.07
N ASP A 95 36.67 55.07 -24.82
CA ASP A 95 35.99 56.32 -24.48
C ASP A 95 35.58 56.40 -22.99
N GLY A 96 36.17 55.55 -22.13
CA GLY A 96 36.28 55.81 -20.68
C GLY A 96 35.08 55.47 -19.80
N LYS A 97 34.21 54.54 -20.21
CA LYS A 97 33.12 54.00 -19.36
C LYS A 97 33.32 52.54 -18.97
N VAL A 98 32.82 52.19 -17.79
CA VAL A 98 32.77 50.83 -17.24
C VAL A 98 31.52 50.12 -17.77
N LEU A 99 31.63 48.83 -18.08
CA LEU A 99 30.51 47.99 -18.49
C LEU A 99 29.88 47.29 -17.27
N GLY A 100 28.72 47.79 -16.85
CA GLY A 100 27.88 47.21 -15.80
C GLY A 100 26.45 47.76 -15.92
N ASP A 101 25.51 46.84 -16.04
CA ASP A 101 24.04 46.98 -16.09
C ASP A 101 23.37 47.81 -17.22
N ASP A 102 22.14 47.36 -17.51
CA ASP A 102 21.11 47.87 -18.44
C ASP A 102 21.46 48.22 -19.91
N TYR A 103 20.83 47.48 -20.84
CA TYR A 103 19.74 48.07 -21.65
C TYR A 103 18.84 47.02 -22.36
N ARG A 104 17.51 47.23 -22.32
CA ARG A 104 16.48 46.48 -23.08
C ARG A 104 15.91 47.35 -24.22
N ILE A 105 15.87 46.84 -25.47
CA ILE A 105 14.87 47.17 -26.53
C ILE A 105 14.83 45.95 -27.49
N GLY A 106 13.72 45.44 -28.04
CA GLY A 106 12.28 45.75 -27.92
C GLY A 106 11.50 45.20 -29.14
N GLY A 107 10.25 44.72 -29.00
CA GLY A 107 9.58 43.98 -30.10
C GLY A 107 8.09 43.60 -29.92
N LEU A 108 7.22 44.61 -29.76
CA LEU A 108 5.74 44.63 -29.89
C LEU A 108 4.94 43.33 -30.19
N GLY A 109 3.95 43.03 -29.33
CA GLY A 109 2.80 42.17 -29.61
C GLY A 109 1.79 42.19 -28.45
N GLY A 110 0.61 42.81 -28.63
CA GLY A 110 -0.30 43.15 -27.52
C GLY A 110 -1.46 42.17 -27.26
N GLN A 111 -1.91 42.10 -26.01
CA GLN A 111 -3.14 41.44 -25.53
C GLN A 111 -3.87 42.39 -24.54
N PRO A 112 -5.21 42.31 -24.39
CA PRO A 112 -6.00 43.30 -23.67
C PRO A 112 -6.09 43.06 -22.14
N ASN A 113 -6.54 44.08 -21.42
CA ASN A 113 -6.73 44.09 -19.96
C ASN A 113 -7.50 42.87 -19.42
N LYS A 114 -6.93 42.23 -18.38
CA LYS A 114 -7.69 41.61 -17.30
C LYS A 114 -7.17 42.15 -15.97
N GLN A 115 -8.05 42.69 -15.14
CA GLN A 115 -7.72 43.07 -13.77
C GLN A 115 -7.70 41.81 -12.91
N GLY A 116 -6.50 41.37 -12.52
CA GLY A 116 -6.29 40.48 -11.37
C GLY A 116 -5.75 41.31 -10.22
N THR A 117 -6.31 41.16 -9.02
CA THR A 117 -5.83 41.84 -7.82
C THR A 117 -4.50 41.22 -7.40
N GLU A 118 -3.52 42.04 -7.01
CA GLU A 118 -2.22 41.53 -6.56
C GLU A 118 -2.36 40.74 -5.25
N ILE A 119 -1.65 39.61 -5.16
CA ILE A 119 -1.56 38.81 -3.93
C ILE A 119 -0.67 39.57 -2.94
N PRO A 120 -1.05 39.71 -1.65
CA PRO A 120 -0.22 40.41 -0.67
C PRO A 120 1.15 39.73 -0.49
N ASN A 121 2.22 40.52 -0.50
CA ASN A 121 3.53 40.08 -0.02
C ASN A 121 3.48 39.97 1.51
N GLU A 122 3.23 38.77 2.04
CA GLU A 122 3.67 38.44 3.40
C GLU A 122 5.20 38.33 3.42
N GLU A 123 5.83 38.87 4.46
CA GLU A 123 7.27 38.70 4.66
C GLU A 123 7.59 37.23 4.95
N MET A 124 8.36 36.59 4.06
CA MET A 124 8.84 35.23 4.31
C MET A 124 9.80 35.27 5.51
N PRO A 125 9.57 34.48 6.59
CA PRO A 125 10.49 34.44 7.73
C PRO A 125 11.87 33.96 7.27
N GLU A 126 12.94 34.44 7.92
CA GLU A 126 14.33 34.15 7.52
C GLU A 126 14.58 32.64 7.40
N ILE A 127 14.74 32.17 6.16
CA ILE A 127 14.81 30.74 5.84
C ILE A 127 16.24 30.25 6.06
N ASP A 128 16.45 29.39 7.06
CA ASP A 128 17.65 28.56 7.10
C ASP A 128 17.72 27.70 5.84
N SER A 129 18.78 27.91 5.06
CA SER A 129 19.05 27.21 3.80
C SER A 129 19.30 25.71 3.99
N SER A 130 19.49 25.24 5.23
CA SER A 130 19.60 23.81 5.56
C SER A 130 18.25 23.05 5.59
N MET A 131 17.11 23.76 5.60
CA MET A 131 15.80 23.11 5.75
C MET A 131 15.29 22.43 4.45
N PRO A 132 14.82 21.17 4.51
CA PRO A 132 14.15 20.48 3.41
C PRO A 132 13.02 21.32 2.77
N PRO A 133 12.88 21.37 1.42
CA PRO A 133 11.98 22.30 0.74
C PRO A 133 10.51 22.22 1.18
N TRP A 134 9.98 21.02 1.39
CA TRP A 134 8.57 20.78 1.78
C TRP A 134 8.17 21.42 3.12
N LEU A 135 9.11 21.61 4.05
CA LEU A 135 8.86 22.24 5.36
C LEU A 135 8.49 23.73 5.26
N LYS A 136 8.63 24.34 4.08
CA LYS A 136 8.31 25.76 3.82
C LYS A 136 6.82 25.99 3.58
N PHE A 137 6.05 24.93 3.29
CA PHE A 137 4.61 25.04 3.04
C PHE A 137 3.82 25.12 4.35
N LYS A 138 2.80 25.97 4.40
CA LYS A 138 1.94 26.12 5.58
C LYS A 138 1.08 24.86 5.78
N HIS A 139 0.98 24.38 7.01
CA HIS A 139 0.10 23.25 7.37
C HIS A 139 -1.37 23.59 7.13
N LEU A 140 -2.15 22.61 6.66
CA LEU A 140 -3.60 22.70 6.50
C LEU A 140 -4.33 22.60 7.85
N ASN A 141 -5.57 23.11 7.92
CA ASN A 141 -6.42 23.11 9.11
C ASN A 141 -7.74 22.34 8.90
N GLY A 142 -8.31 22.33 7.68
CA GLY A 142 -9.66 21.84 7.41
C GLY A 142 -9.86 20.32 7.61
N TYR A 143 -8.77 19.54 7.72
CA TYR A 143 -8.84 18.14 8.18
C TYR A 143 -9.40 17.99 9.60
N PHE A 144 -9.28 19.03 10.42
CA PHE A 144 -9.67 19.03 11.83
C PHE A 144 -11.02 19.72 12.06
N ASN A 145 -11.83 19.89 11.00
CA ASN A 145 -13.22 20.34 11.09
C ASN A 145 -14.17 19.16 11.27
N GLY A 146 -15.12 19.29 12.21
CA GLY A 146 -16.01 18.23 12.65
C GLY A 146 -17.47 18.34 12.23
N LEU A 147 -18.31 17.47 12.79
CA LEU A 147 -19.74 17.29 12.45
C LEU A 147 -20.56 18.60 12.39
N LYS A 148 -20.34 19.54 13.31
CA LYS A 148 -21.07 20.82 13.38
C LYS A 148 -20.71 21.79 12.25
N SER A 149 -19.73 21.45 11.40
CA SER A 149 -19.30 22.20 10.23
C SER A 149 -19.75 21.60 8.88
N ILE A 150 -20.50 20.49 8.89
CA ILE A 150 -20.93 19.80 7.67
C ILE A 150 -21.84 20.70 6.81
N VAL A 151 -21.53 20.77 5.52
CA VAL A 151 -22.35 21.41 4.49
C VAL A 151 -22.68 20.42 3.37
N PRO A 152 -23.81 20.57 2.66
CA PRO A 152 -24.07 19.83 1.43
C PRO A 152 -22.91 20.01 0.44
N PHE A 153 -22.50 18.96 -0.27
CA PHE A 153 -21.28 18.98 -1.08
C PHE A 153 -21.24 20.10 -2.15
N VAL A 154 -22.40 20.50 -2.69
CA VAL A 154 -22.55 21.65 -3.62
C VAL A 154 -22.14 23.01 -3.01
N ASN A 155 -22.14 23.12 -1.68
CA ASN A 155 -21.74 24.31 -0.91
C ASN A 155 -20.35 24.18 -0.27
N HIS A 156 -19.66 23.04 -0.44
CA HIS A 156 -18.31 22.84 0.07
C HIS A 156 -17.31 23.70 -0.71
N THR A 157 -16.24 24.11 -0.03
CA THR A 157 -15.10 24.81 -0.62
C THR A 157 -13.86 24.35 0.11
N ALA A 158 -13.09 23.43 -0.51
CA ALA A 158 -11.85 22.91 0.04
C ALA A 158 -10.86 24.02 0.42
N GLU A 159 -10.12 23.85 1.52
CA GLU A 159 -8.96 24.69 1.84
C GLU A 159 -7.82 24.52 0.82
N TYR A 160 -7.61 23.29 0.35
CA TYR A 160 -6.57 22.93 -0.62
C TYR A 160 -6.99 21.70 -1.43
N PRO A 161 -6.59 21.58 -2.71
CA PRO A 161 -6.09 22.66 -3.58
C PRO A 161 -7.17 23.73 -3.86
N ASN A 162 -6.86 24.99 -3.55
CA ASN A 162 -7.75 26.13 -3.81
C ASN A 162 -6.92 27.34 -4.27
N ALA A 163 -7.27 27.96 -5.39
CA ALA A 163 -6.54 29.12 -5.93
C ALA A 163 -7.14 30.49 -5.51
N SER A 164 -8.34 30.50 -4.94
CA SER A 164 -9.07 31.73 -4.56
C SER A 164 -8.91 32.10 -3.09
N PHE A 165 -8.61 31.12 -2.23
CA PHE A 165 -8.39 31.31 -0.80
C PHE A 165 -7.04 30.69 -0.40
N PRO A 166 -6.06 31.48 0.08
CA PRO A 166 -4.76 30.94 0.49
C PRO A 166 -4.87 30.21 1.83
N ALA A 167 -4.46 28.95 1.87
CA ALA A 167 -4.34 28.18 3.11
C ALA A 167 -3.25 28.77 4.05
N PRO A 168 -3.39 28.63 5.38
CA PRO A 168 -4.45 27.88 6.07
C PRO A 168 -5.72 28.69 6.33
N VAL A 169 -6.87 27.99 6.41
CA VAL A 169 -8.08 28.57 7.01
C VAL A 169 -7.86 28.75 8.52
N THR A 170 -8.22 29.92 9.05
CA THR A 170 -8.00 30.27 10.47
C THR A 170 -9.29 30.31 11.29
N THR A 171 -10.44 30.42 10.63
CA THR A 171 -11.78 30.35 11.22
C THR A 171 -12.27 28.90 11.26
N VAL A 172 -12.72 28.43 12.42
CA VAL A 172 -13.44 27.15 12.52
C VAL A 172 -14.88 27.37 12.04
N PRO A 173 -15.34 26.70 10.96
CA PRO A 173 -16.73 26.80 10.52
C PRO A 173 -17.66 26.06 11.49
N ILE A 174 -18.77 26.70 11.86
CA ILE A 174 -19.87 26.10 12.62
C ILE A 174 -21.18 26.52 11.96
N TYR A 175 -22.00 25.55 11.57
CA TYR A 175 -23.29 25.74 10.90
C TYR A 175 -24.46 25.07 11.65
N HIS A 176 -24.18 24.17 12.60
CA HIS A 176 -25.18 23.46 13.40
C HIS A 176 -24.82 23.56 14.90
N ASP A 177 -25.79 23.83 15.78
CA ASP A 177 -25.56 23.87 17.24
C ASP A 177 -25.23 22.48 17.82
N THR A 178 -25.85 21.45 17.25
CA THR A 178 -25.66 20.02 17.57
C THR A 178 -25.10 19.28 16.36
N PRO A 179 -24.49 18.09 16.53
CA PRO A 179 -24.10 17.25 15.39
C PRO A 179 -25.34 16.91 14.53
N PRO A 180 -25.23 16.87 13.19
CA PRO A 180 -26.25 16.29 12.33
C PRO A 180 -26.49 14.80 12.63
N THR A 181 -27.57 14.24 12.08
CA THR A 181 -27.88 12.81 12.23
C THR A 181 -27.26 12.00 11.07
N PRO A 182 -26.50 10.92 11.33
CA PRO A 182 -25.98 10.05 10.28
C PRO A 182 -27.05 9.11 9.72
N THR A 183 -26.80 8.56 8.53
CA THR A 183 -27.66 7.60 7.81
C THR A 183 -26.90 6.29 7.50
N PRO A 184 -27.57 5.13 7.39
CA PRO A 184 -26.93 3.88 7.00
C PRO A 184 -26.41 3.95 5.56
N TYR A 185 -25.11 3.70 5.37
CA TYR A 185 -24.45 3.86 4.07
C TYR A 185 -24.55 2.58 3.23
N LEU A 186 -25.75 2.30 2.74
CA LEU A 186 -26.07 1.09 1.95
C LEU A 186 -25.43 1.10 0.55
N ALA A 187 -25.20 2.27 -0.04
CA ALA A 187 -24.70 2.43 -1.42
C ALA A 187 -23.22 2.03 -1.62
N ALA A 188 -22.54 1.54 -0.58
CA ALA A 188 -21.25 0.87 -0.71
C ALA A 188 -21.35 -0.43 -1.51
N HIS A 189 -22.46 -1.16 -1.36
CA HIS A 189 -22.72 -2.46 -2.00
C HIS A 189 -23.73 -2.31 -3.16
N PRO A 190 -23.78 -3.26 -4.12
CA PRO A 190 -24.84 -3.31 -5.11
C PRO A 190 -26.21 -3.50 -4.47
N GLU A 191 -27.26 -2.96 -5.08
CA GLU A 191 -28.65 -3.27 -4.72
C GLU A 191 -29.01 -4.69 -5.16
N PHE A 192 -28.62 -5.69 -4.36
CA PHE A 192 -28.75 -7.12 -4.69
C PHE A 192 -30.20 -7.59 -4.90
N GLU A 193 -31.20 -6.87 -4.37
CA GLU A 193 -32.63 -7.13 -4.58
C GLU A 193 -33.21 -6.39 -5.80
N SER A 194 -32.43 -5.52 -6.47
CA SER A 194 -32.90 -4.77 -7.65
C SER A 194 -33.21 -5.70 -8.83
N ARG A 195 -34.16 -5.28 -9.66
CA ARG A 195 -34.50 -6.02 -10.90
C ARG A 195 -33.33 -6.03 -11.87
N GLU A 196 -32.53 -4.97 -11.82
CA GLU A 196 -31.35 -4.69 -12.62
C GLU A 196 -30.22 -5.66 -12.29
N TYR A 197 -30.01 -5.98 -11.00
CA TYR A 197 -29.08 -7.03 -10.57
C TYR A 197 -29.59 -8.43 -10.91
N LEU A 198 -30.83 -8.74 -10.50
CA LEU A 198 -31.48 -10.05 -10.61
C LEU A 198 -31.80 -10.48 -12.06
N LYS A 199 -31.71 -9.56 -13.03
CA LYS A 199 -31.83 -9.86 -14.47
C LYS A 199 -30.64 -10.67 -14.99
N ASP A 200 -29.45 -10.41 -14.47
CA ASP A 200 -28.18 -10.92 -15.00
C ASP A 200 -27.40 -11.80 -13.99
N HIS A 201 -27.79 -11.82 -12.71
CA HIS A 201 -27.10 -12.54 -11.63
C HIS A 201 -28.08 -13.30 -10.72
N HIS A 202 -27.58 -14.33 -10.03
CA HIS A 202 -28.36 -15.06 -9.02
C HIS A 202 -28.61 -14.19 -7.78
N ALA A 203 -29.78 -14.34 -7.15
CA ALA A 203 -30.14 -13.62 -5.92
C ALA A 203 -29.16 -13.90 -4.78
N VAL A 204 -28.73 -12.84 -4.08
CA VAL A 204 -27.89 -12.92 -2.90
C VAL A 204 -28.75 -13.20 -1.68
N LYS A 205 -28.35 -14.18 -0.87
CA LYS A 205 -29.03 -14.55 0.37
C LYS A 205 -28.29 -13.96 1.56
N GLU A 206 -29.05 -13.46 2.54
CA GLU A 206 -28.50 -12.84 3.75
C GLU A 206 -27.57 -13.78 4.52
N CYS A 207 -26.45 -13.21 4.98
CA CYS A 207 -25.48 -13.85 5.84
C CYS A 207 -25.59 -13.25 7.25
N PHE A 208 -25.29 -14.06 8.27
CA PHE A 208 -25.38 -13.70 9.67
C PHE A 208 -24.03 -13.91 10.35
N ILE A 209 -23.83 -13.25 11.49
CA ILE A 209 -22.58 -13.31 12.25
C ILE A 209 -22.56 -14.54 13.18
N ASP A 210 -23.73 -14.98 13.68
CA ASP A 210 -23.88 -16.12 14.57
C ASP A 210 -24.22 -17.42 13.83
N ASP A 211 -24.04 -18.55 14.51
CA ASP A 211 -24.25 -19.90 13.96
C ASP A 211 -25.75 -20.25 13.82
N GLU A 212 -26.62 -19.49 14.49
CA GLU A 212 -28.05 -19.76 14.56
C GLU A 212 -28.90 -18.83 13.67
N ASP A 213 -28.25 -18.05 12.79
CA ASP A 213 -28.85 -17.10 11.83
C ASP A 213 -29.81 -16.07 12.48
N LYS A 214 -29.35 -15.35 13.52
CA LYS A 214 -30.16 -14.33 14.26
C LYS A 214 -29.53 -12.94 14.29
N ILE A 215 -28.22 -12.82 14.15
CA ILE A 215 -27.47 -11.56 14.23
C ILE A 215 -27.11 -11.13 12.79
N PRO A 216 -27.92 -10.26 12.15
CA PRO A 216 -27.61 -9.78 10.81
C PRO A 216 -26.35 -8.91 10.85
N VAL A 217 -25.60 -8.91 9.75
CA VAL A 217 -24.38 -8.10 9.62
C VAL A 217 -24.78 -6.62 9.67
N PRO A 218 -24.17 -5.79 10.53
CA PRO A 218 -24.60 -4.40 10.69
C PRO A 218 -24.18 -3.53 9.50
N ASP A 219 -24.87 -2.40 9.35
CA ASP A 219 -24.54 -1.37 8.37
C ASP A 219 -23.54 -0.37 8.96
N ILE A 220 -22.58 0.13 8.17
CA ILE A 220 -21.83 1.34 8.53
C ILE A 220 -22.67 2.59 8.26
N TRP A 221 -22.38 3.67 8.98
CA TRP A 221 -23.14 4.92 8.90
C TRP A 221 -22.25 6.08 8.44
N ALA A 222 -22.82 6.99 7.66
CA ALA A 222 -22.18 8.18 7.12
C ALA A 222 -23.05 9.42 7.37
N TYR A 223 -22.48 10.60 7.15
CA TYR A 223 -23.20 11.87 7.17
C TYR A 223 -23.28 12.40 5.73
N ASP A 224 -24.47 12.86 5.33
CA ASP A 224 -24.70 13.48 4.03
C ASP A 224 -24.10 14.91 4.00
N GLY A 225 -23.16 15.14 3.09
CA GLY A 225 -22.31 16.33 3.07
C GLY A 225 -20.91 16.11 3.66
N VAL A 226 -20.13 17.18 3.73
CA VAL A 226 -18.73 17.15 4.18
C VAL A 226 -18.41 18.37 5.05
N PRO A 227 -17.45 18.29 6.00
CA PRO A 227 -17.01 19.45 6.77
C PRO A 227 -16.52 20.57 5.85
N GLN A 228 -17.00 21.79 6.09
CA GLN A 228 -16.56 22.93 5.29
C GLN A 228 -15.04 23.13 5.42
N ASN A 229 -14.41 23.52 4.32
CA ASN A 229 -12.95 23.64 4.18
C ASN A 229 -12.13 22.35 4.32
N GLN A 230 -12.73 21.16 4.51
CA GLN A 230 -11.99 19.91 4.42
C GLN A 230 -11.25 19.84 3.07
N PRO A 231 -9.91 19.69 3.05
CA PRO A 231 -9.15 19.62 1.80
C PRO A 231 -9.63 18.50 0.89
N ASP A 232 -9.49 18.69 -0.42
CA ASP A 232 -9.62 17.65 -1.45
C ASP A 232 -8.31 16.83 -1.54
N PRO A 233 -8.33 15.62 -2.13
CA PRO A 233 -7.10 14.88 -2.37
C PRO A 233 -6.17 15.68 -3.31
N ALA A 234 -4.90 15.78 -2.94
CA ALA A 234 -3.89 16.48 -3.73
C ALA A 234 -3.34 15.58 -4.85
N ILE A 235 -3.35 14.28 -4.61
CA ILE A 235 -2.95 13.21 -5.53
C ILE A 235 -4.11 12.22 -5.60
N GLY A 236 -4.43 11.73 -6.80
CA GLY A 236 -5.55 10.83 -7.06
C GLY A 236 -6.92 11.50 -6.96
N SER A 237 -7.99 10.71 -7.06
CA SER A 237 -9.37 11.21 -7.00
C SER A 237 -10.40 10.12 -6.68
N HIS A 238 -11.40 10.47 -5.86
CA HIS A 238 -12.60 9.65 -5.62
C HIS A 238 -13.39 9.41 -6.91
N THR A 239 -13.65 10.48 -7.67
CA THR A 239 -14.57 10.45 -8.82
C THR A 239 -13.98 9.69 -10.01
N VAL A 240 -12.66 9.65 -10.15
CA VAL A 240 -11.97 8.85 -11.18
C VAL A 240 -12.15 7.35 -10.91
N LEU A 241 -12.18 6.94 -9.64
CA LEU A 241 -12.42 5.54 -9.25
C LEU A 241 -13.91 5.18 -9.14
N GLY A 242 -14.82 6.17 -9.07
CA GLY A 242 -16.23 5.93 -8.77
C GLY A 242 -16.53 5.69 -7.29
N LEU A 243 -15.66 6.22 -6.40
CA LEU A 243 -15.90 6.34 -4.96
C LEU A 243 -16.78 7.57 -4.68
N ARG A 244 -17.66 7.52 -3.66
CA ARG A 244 -18.37 8.72 -3.20
C ARG A 244 -17.42 9.74 -2.56
N ASN A 245 -17.68 11.02 -2.84
CA ASN A 245 -16.92 12.17 -2.33
C ASN A 245 -17.80 13.23 -1.66
N ASP A 246 -19.10 12.96 -1.53
CA ASP A 246 -20.15 13.86 -1.08
C ASP A 246 -20.67 13.55 0.34
N ILE A 247 -20.04 12.57 1.01
CA ILE A 247 -20.34 12.10 2.37
C ILE A 247 -19.08 12.05 3.24
N CYS A 248 -19.24 12.04 4.55
CA CYS A 248 -18.13 11.80 5.49
C CYS A 248 -18.49 10.78 6.58
N PHE A 249 -17.45 10.18 7.18
CA PHE A 249 -17.55 9.20 8.25
C PHE A 249 -16.88 9.73 9.52
N ASP A 250 -17.56 9.67 10.66
CA ASP A 250 -16.95 9.80 11.98
C ASP A 250 -16.57 8.41 12.54
N ARG A 251 -15.85 8.39 13.66
CA ARG A 251 -15.41 7.15 14.32
C ARG A 251 -16.57 6.23 14.73
N PHE A 252 -17.70 6.78 15.17
CA PHE A 252 -18.85 5.96 15.59
C PHE A 252 -19.62 5.39 14.40
N GLY A 253 -19.87 6.17 13.34
CA GLY A 253 -20.48 5.65 12.12
C GLY A 253 -19.62 4.61 11.40
N ARG A 254 -18.28 4.74 11.46
CA ARG A 254 -17.32 3.80 10.86
C ARG A 254 -17.12 2.52 11.65
N TYR A 255 -16.98 2.59 12.98
CA TYR A 255 -16.55 1.46 13.82
C TYR A 255 -17.47 1.13 15.02
N GLY A 256 -18.44 2.00 15.35
CA GLY A 256 -19.52 1.69 16.29
C GLY A 256 -20.24 0.37 15.98
N PRO A 257 -20.53 0.01 14.72
CA PRO A 257 -21.11 -1.29 14.36
C PRO A 257 -20.28 -2.51 14.84
N TYR A 258 -18.96 -2.36 14.96
CA TYR A 258 -18.01 -3.49 15.13
C TYR A 258 -17.41 -3.60 16.54
N GLY A 259 -17.78 -2.70 17.47
CA GLY A 259 -17.43 -2.78 18.89
C GLY A 259 -16.92 -1.50 19.54
N LEU A 260 -16.69 -0.41 18.79
CA LEU A 260 -16.34 0.89 19.37
C LEU A 260 -17.52 1.44 20.20
N GLY A 261 -17.24 2.14 21.31
CA GLY A 261 -18.24 2.91 22.05
C GLY A 261 -19.07 2.16 23.09
N TYR A 262 -18.77 0.88 23.36
CA TYR A 262 -19.42 0.10 24.43
C TYR A 262 -18.49 -0.94 25.04
N ASP A 263 -18.82 -1.42 26.25
CA ASP A 263 -17.89 -2.21 27.05
C ASP A 263 -17.73 -3.64 26.52
N ILE A 264 -16.56 -4.23 26.76
CA ILE A 264 -16.26 -5.63 26.42
C ILE A 264 -17.22 -6.64 27.08
N ARG A 265 -17.86 -6.30 28.22
CA ARG A 265 -18.91 -7.13 28.84
C ARG A 265 -20.24 -7.10 28.08
N GLU A 266 -20.50 -6.02 27.34
CA GLU A 266 -21.58 -5.92 26.35
C GLU A 266 -21.13 -6.49 24.98
N GLY A 267 -19.87 -6.91 24.87
CA GLY A 267 -19.25 -7.50 23.68
C GLY A 267 -18.61 -6.51 22.70
N GLY A 268 -18.46 -5.25 23.12
CA GLY A 268 -17.66 -4.24 22.42
C GLY A 268 -16.17 -4.39 22.70
N THR A 269 -15.42 -3.30 22.64
CA THR A 269 -13.97 -3.26 22.90
C THR A 269 -13.55 -2.26 23.99
N SER A 270 -14.53 -1.63 24.63
CA SER A 270 -14.40 -0.54 25.60
C SER A 270 -13.69 0.73 25.09
N GLN A 271 -13.18 0.76 23.85
CA GLN A 271 -12.54 1.92 23.23
C GLN A 271 -13.56 3.02 22.85
N GLY A 272 -13.10 4.27 22.76
CA GLY A 272 -13.88 5.42 22.28
C GLY A 272 -14.81 6.04 23.34
N GLN A 273 -15.09 5.34 24.44
CA GLN A 273 -15.86 5.86 25.59
C GLN A 273 -15.17 7.03 26.32
N ASP A 274 -13.87 7.22 26.07
CA ASP A 274 -13.01 8.30 26.55
C ASP A 274 -12.92 9.50 25.58
N THR A 275 -13.77 9.52 24.54
CA THR A 275 -13.81 10.56 23.50
C THR A 275 -15.15 11.30 23.49
N GLU A 276 -15.23 12.43 22.77
CA GLU A 276 -16.52 13.07 22.45
C GLU A 276 -17.40 12.05 21.70
N GLN A 277 -18.70 11.94 22.05
CA GLN A 277 -19.64 10.93 21.56
C GLN A 277 -21.12 11.38 21.45
N GLU A 278 -21.43 12.69 21.50
CA GLU A 278 -22.79 13.27 21.41
C GLU A 278 -23.59 12.75 20.18
N GLY A 279 -24.72 12.06 20.40
CA GLY A 279 -25.55 11.54 19.30
C GLY A 279 -25.02 10.28 18.60
N SER A 280 -23.97 9.65 19.13
CA SER A 280 -23.43 8.38 18.60
C SER A 280 -24.38 7.19 18.78
N GLU A 281 -25.29 7.25 19.76
CA GLU A 281 -26.15 6.14 20.16
C GLU A 281 -27.12 5.68 19.06
N ILE A 282 -27.40 6.54 18.07
CA ILE A 282 -28.25 6.18 16.93
C ILE A 282 -27.64 5.08 16.05
N VAL A 283 -26.32 4.92 16.03
CA VAL A 283 -25.62 3.86 15.27
C VAL A 283 -26.07 2.47 15.71
N TRP A 284 -26.39 2.29 17.00
CA TRP A 284 -26.88 1.03 17.57
C TRP A 284 -28.41 0.94 17.62
N SER A 285 -29.15 1.96 17.16
CA SER A 285 -30.62 2.01 17.30
C SER A 285 -31.36 0.91 16.53
N LYS A 286 -30.80 0.44 15.41
CA LYS A 286 -31.38 -0.60 14.53
C LYS A 286 -30.92 -2.02 14.90
N THR A 287 -29.61 -2.20 15.07
CA THR A 287 -28.97 -3.53 15.24
C THR A 287 -28.67 -3.88 16.70
N GLY A 288 -28.79 -2.90 17.62
CA GLY A 288 -28.28 -3.04 18.98
C GLY A 288 -26.75 -3.03 19.06
N ARG A 289 -26.26 -3.31 20.27
CA ARG A 289 -24.84 -3.63 20.56
C ARG A 289 -24.64 -5.12 20.31
N ILE A 290 -23.73 -5.47 19.40
CA ILE A 290 -23.51 -6.86 18.98
C ILE A 290 -22.43 -7.49 19.88
N ASN A 291 -22.67 -8.71 20.34
CA ASN A 291 -21.72 -9.39 21.22
C ASN A 291 -20.74 -10.27 20.41
N TYR A 292 -19.56 -9.71 20.13
CA TYR A 292 -18.53 -10.38 19.34
C TYR A 292 -17.73 -11.47 20.08
N SER A 293 -17.90 -11.61 21.41
CA SER A 293 -17.07 -12.51 22.25
C SER A 293 -17.21 -14.02 21.98
N ARG A 294 -18.05 -14.42 21.01
CA ARG A 294 -18.31 -15.81 20.62
C ARG A 294 -18.39 -16.02 19.10
N VAL A 295 -17.94 -15.04 18.32
CA VAL A 295 -18.00 -15.10 16.86
C VAL A 295 -16.78 -15.87 16.35
N ASP A 296 -17.01 -16.89 15.52
CA ASP A 296 -15.98 -17.50 14.67
C ASP A 296 -16.12 -16.89 13.27
N TRP A 297 -15.20 -16.00 12.91
CA TRP A 297 -15.31 -15.29 11.64
C TRP A 297 -15.07 -16.18 10.42
N GLY A 298 -14.24 -17.22 10.52
CA GLY A 298 -14.05 -18.20 9.45
C GLY A 298 -15.33 -18.98 9.17
N SER A 299 -15.96 -19.52 10.22
CA SER A 299 -17.24 -20.23 10.09
C SER A 299 -18.35 -19.31 9.55
N ALA A 300 -18.38 -18.03 9.94
CA ALA A 300 -19.31 -17.06 9.38
C ALA A 300 -19.08 -16.83 7.87
N GLN A 301 -17.82 -16.71 7.41
CA GLN A 301 -17.49 -16.60 5.98
C GLN A 301 -17.90 -17.88 5.23
N ASP A 302 -17.56 -19.07 5.75
CA ASP A 302 -17.83 -20.35 5.11
C ASP A 302 -19.33 -20.61 4.94
N ARG A 303 -20.13 -20.40 6.00
CA ARG A 303 -21.61 -20.48 5.93
C ARG A 303 -22.17 -19.49 4.91
N CYS A 304 -21.62 -18.28 4.85
CA CYS A 304 -22.05 -17.26 3.89
C CYS A 304 -21.77 -17.67 2.44
N VAL A 305 -20.59 -18.26 2.18
CA VAL A 305 -20.17 -18.78 0.87
C VAL A 305 -20.99 -20.02 0.48
N GLU A 306 -21.20 -20.99 1.38
CA GLU A 306 -22.02 -22.18 1.11
C GLU A 306 -23.45 -21.79 0.73
N ARG A 307 -24.07 -20.91 1.53
CA ARG A 307 -25.42 -20.37 1.31
C ARG A 307 -25.58 -19.70 -0.05
N ASN A 308 -24.54 -19.02 -0.52
CA ASN A 308 -24.51 -18.26 -1.77
C ASN A 308 -23.79 -18.98 -2.92
N SER A 309 -23.39 -20.24 -2.73
CA SER A 309 -22.50 -21.03 -3.62
C SER A 309 -22.88 -21.01 -5.10
N ALA A 310 -24.18 -21.01 -5.43
CA ALA A 310 -24.69 -20.93 -6.80
C ALA A 310 -24.23 -19.67 -7.58
N ARG A 311 -23.79 -18.61 -6.91
CA ARG A 311 -23.29 -17.37 -7.54
C ARG A 311 -21.91 -17.51 -8.16
N PHE A 312 -21.10 -18.46 -7.70
CA PHE A 312 -19.66 -18.47 -7.95
C PHE A 312 -19.24 -19.42 -9.08
N ARG A 313 -18.11 -19.13 -9.70
CA ARG A 313 -17.49 -20.04 -10.69
C ARG A 313 -17.11 -21.35 -10.02
N ASN A 314 -17.56 -22.46 -10.61
CA ASN A 314 -17.38 -23.79 -10.03
C ASN A 314 -16.02 -24.41 -10.40
N SER A 315 -14.96 -23.94 -9.75
CA SER A 315 -13.57 -24.39 -9.93
C SER A 315 -13.36 -25.91 -9.79
N THR A 316 -14.30 -26.64 -9.17
CA THR A 316 -14.22 -28.10 -9.03
C THR A 316 -14.50 -28.85 -10.33
N LYS A 317 -15.22 -28.27 -11.30
CA LYS A 317 -15.39 -28.87 -12.64
C LYS A 317 -14.08 -28.83 -13.43
N ASP A 318 -13.33 -27.72 -13.35
CA ASP A 318 -12.05 -27.56 -14.06
C ASP A 318 -10.96 -28.50 -13.51
N ALA A 319 -10.98 -28.75 -12.20
CA ALA A 319 -10.05 -29.67 -11.53
C ALA A 319 -10.34 -31.16 -11.76
N ALA A 320 -11.48 -31.53 -12.35
CA ALA A 320 -11.89 -32.94 -12.51
C ALA A 320 -11.06 -33.74 -13.54
N GLY A 321 -10.13 -33.09 -14.25
CA GLY A 321 -9.35 -33.62 -15.37
C GLY A 321 -7.87 -33.92 -15.12
N ALA A 322 -7.47 -34.23 -13.88
CA ALA A 322 -6.08 -34.56 -13.49
C ALA A 322 -5.00 -33.47 -13.71
N ALA A 323 -5.42 -32.25 -14.06
CA ALA A 323 -4.58 -31.05 -14.07
C ALA A 323 -4.30 -30.57 -12.63
N THR A 324 -3.12 -30.03 -12.36
CA THR A 324 -2.84 -29.36 -11.07
C THR A 324 -3.45 -27.95 -11.04
N ALA A 325 -3.61 -27.37 -9.85
CA ALA A 325 -4.07 -25.98 -9.68
C ALA A 325 -3.18 -24.94 -10.39
N TYR A 326 -1.91 -25.29 -10.64
CA TYR A 326 -0.98 -24.49 -11.45
C TYR A 326 -1.28 -24.62 -12.96
N ASP A 327 -1.62 -25.80 -13.45
CA ASP A 327 -1.94 -26.02 -14.87
C ASP A 327 -3.25 -25.31 -15.28
N THR A 328 -4.23 -25.22 -14.36
CA THR A 328 -5.48 -24.46 -14.56
C THR A 328 -5.35 -22.95 -14.24
N ALA A 329 -4.18 -22.48 -13.82
CA ALA A 329 -3.99 -21.08 -13.44
C ALA A 329 -4.12 -20.11 -14.64
N TYR A 330 -3.84 -20.57 -15.85
CA TYR A 330 -3.89 -19.80 -17.10
C TYR A 330 -5.14 -20.08 -17.96
N SER A 331 -6.08 -20.88 -17.47
CA SER A 331 -7.35 -21.15 -18.16
C SER A 331 -8.29 -19.95 -18.04
N GLU A 332 -8.76 -19.41 -19.17
CA GLU A 332 -9.84 -18.43 -19.20
C GLU A 332 -11.17 -19.13 -18.83
N PRO A 333 -11.85 -18.76 -17.73
CA PRO A 333 -13.07 -19.44 -17.28
C PRO A 333 -14.32 -18.97 -18.04
N GLU A 334 -15.36 -19.79 -18.09
CA GLU A 334 -16.64 -19.40 -18.69
C GLU A 334 -17.33 -18.30 -17.87
N ALA A 335 -17.65 -17.18 -18.54
CA ALA A 335 -18.18 -15.96 -17.90
C ALA A 335 -19.67 -16.02 -17.52
N ALA A 336 -20.37 -17.10 -17.87
CA ALA A 336 -21.77 -17.34 -17.55
C ALA A 336 -21.96 -18.79 -17.12
N GLY A 337 -22.94 -19.04 -16.25
CA GLY A 337 -23.32 -20.38 -15.80
C GLY A 337 -24.15 -21.14 -16.84
N GLU A 338 -24.41 -22.43 -16.54
CA GLU A 338 -25.22 -23.33 -17.38
C GLU A 338 -26.69 -22.86 -17.54
N ASP A 339 -27.14 -21.91 -16.71
CA ASP A 339 -28.45 -21.25 -16.78
C ASP A 339 -28.44 -19.89 -17.52
N GLY A 340 -27.27 -19.42 -17.95
CA GLY A 340 -27.09 -18.14 -18.65
C GLY A 340 -26.94 -16.90 -17.74
N LEU A 341 -26.93 -17.07 -16.41
CA LEU A 341 -26.62 -15.99 -15.47
C LEU A 341 -25.09 -15.77 -15.35
N LYS A 342 -24.68 -14.57 -14.97
CA LYS A 342 -23.26 -14.23 -14.78
C LYS A 342 -22.76 -14.77 -13.45
N THR A 343 -21.67 -15.53 -13.51
CA THR A 343 -20.96 -16.03 -12.33
C THR A 343 -20.00 -14.97 -11.78
N VAL A 344 -19.99 -14.83 -10.45
CA VAL A 344 -19.13 -13.88 -9.73
C VAL A 344 -17.80 -14.55 -9.40
N ASP A 345 -16.71 -13.79 -9.52
CA ASP A 345 -15.38 -14.18 -9.09
C ASP A 345 -15.24 -14.13 -7.56
N ARG A 346 -14.60 -15.13 -6.95
CA ARG A 346 -14.18 -15.03 -5.54
C ARG A 346 -12.79 -14.42 -5.42
N ILE A 347 -12.62 -13.56 -4.42
CA ILE A 347 -11.39 -12.78 -4.17
C ILE A 347 -10.91 -13.00 -2.72
N ALA A 348 -9.64 -13.38 -2.54
CA ALA A 348 -9.04 -13.43 -1.21
C ALA A 348 -8.51 -12.05 -0.81
N VAL A 349 -8.65 -11.68 0.46
CA VAL A 349 -7.90 -10.57 1.08
C VAL A 349 -6.97 -11.15 2.13
N VAL A 350 -5.70 -11.26 1.77
CA VAL A 350 -4.67 -11.96 2.53
C VAL A 350 -3.89 -10.92 3.34
N VAL A 351 -4.26 -10.77 4.61
CA VAL A 351 -3.58 -9.90 5.56
C VAL A 351 -2.36 -10.65 6.09
N ARG A 352 -1.16 -10.12 5.82
CA ARG A 352 0.07 -10.72 6.38
C ARG A 352 0.21 -10.36 7.85
N THR A 353 0.48 -11.37 8.68
CA THR A 353 0.70 -11.23 10.13
C THR A 353 1.93 -12.04 10.56
N TYR A 354 2.34 -11.94 11.83
CA TYR A 354 3.47 -12.68 12.37
C TYR A 354 3.28 -13.04 13.85
N VAL A 355 3.95 -14.10 14.30
CA VAL A 355 4.04 -14.48 15.72
C VAL A 355 4.64 -13.32 16.53
N GLY A 356 3.92 -12.89 17.57
CA GLY A 356 4.19 -11.66 18.32
C GLY A 356 3.68 -10.36 17.68
N PHE A 357 2.60 -10.39 16.90
CA PHE A 357 1.84 -9.19 16.50
C PHE A 357 0.91 -8.73 17.64
N GLU A 358 0.87 -7.43 17.91
CA GLU A 358 0.04 -6.82 18.93
C GLU A 358 -1.38 -6.56 18.42
N TRP A 359 -2.33 -7.42 18.80
CA TRP A 359 -3.75 -7.27 18.48
C TRP A 359 -4.41 -6.20 19.36
N THR A 360 -4.15 -4.92 19.04
CA THR A 360 -4.85 -3.80 19.67
C THR A 360 -6.37 -3.92 19.49
N GLN A 361 -7.14 -3.34 20.40
CA GLN A 361 -8.60 -3.30 20.25
C GLN A 361 -9.04 -2.55 18.97
N HIS A 362 -8.22 -1.64 18.47
CA HIS A 362 -8.42 -0.95 17.19
C HIS A 362 -8.10 -1.85 15.98
N ALA A 363 -7.07 -2.69 16.05
CA ALA A 363 -6.82 -3.72 15.03
C ALA A 363 -7.99 -4.72 14.95
N ILE A 364 -8.53 -5.16 16.10
CA ILE A 364 -9.67 -6.10 16.16
C ILE A 364 -10.91 -5.51 15.47
N ILE A 365 -11.39 -4.32 15.84
CA ILE A 365 -12.55 -3.71 15.17
C ILE A 365 -12.32 -3.43 13.68
N ASN A 366 -11.07 -3.15 13.28
CA ASN A 366 -10.71 -2.96 11.88
C ASN A 366 -10.86 -4.26 11.05
N PHE A 367 -10.46 -5.41 11.60
CA PHE A 367 -10.65 -6.68 10.90
C PHE A 367 -12.10 -7.18 10.95
N ARG A 368 -12.83 -6.99 12.07
CA ARG A 368 -14.29 -7.23 12.11
C ARG A 368 -15.04 -6.44 11.03
N ALA A 369 -14.68 -5.16 10.85
CA ALA A 369 -15.20 -4.31 9.79
C ALA A 369 -14.89 -4.87 8.40
N MET A 370 -13.62 -5.19 8.14
CA MET A 370 -13.15 -5.75 6.88
C MET A 370 -13.90 -7.05 6.50
N ILE A 371 -14.03 -8.01 7.43
CA ILE A 371 -14.72 -9.29 7.20
C ILE A 371 -16.22 -9.07 6.96
N SER A 372 -16.86 -8.21 7.75
CA SER A 372 -18.28 -7.88 7.64
C SER A 372 -18.61 -7.23 6.29
N GLU A 373 -17.83 -6.22 5.89
CA GLU A 373 -18.05 -5.44 4.68
C GLU A 373 -17.70 -6.23 3.41
N LEU A 374 -16.57 -6.94 3.41
CA LEU A 374 -16.10 -7.65 2.22
C LEU A 374 -16.79 -9.00 2.04
N SER A 375 -16.87 -9.82 3.09
CA SER A 375 -17.35 -11.20 2.94
C SER A 375 -18.86 -11.31 3.20
N LEU A 376 -19.31 -10.92 4.39
CA LEU A 376 -20.67 -11.24 4.80
C LEU A 376 -21.72 -10.35 4.10
N LYS A 377 -21.48 -9.04 3.97
CA LYS A 377 -22.37 -8.12 3.25
C LYS A 377 -22.42 -8.35 1.74
N SER A 378 -21.36 -8.88 1.12
CA SER A 378 -21.36 -9.21 -0.32
C SER A 378 -22.01 -10.57 -0.63
N GLY A 379 -22.33 -11.38 0.39
CA GLY A 379 -22.77 -12.75 0.19
C GLY A 379 -21.65 -13.68 -0.29
N GLY A 380 -20.42 -13.50 0.20
CA GLY A 380 -19.27 -14.41 0.02
C GLY A 380 -18.33 -14.12 -1.16
N GLU A 381 -18.44 -12.98 -1.83
CA GLU A 381 -17.59 -12.61 -2.97
C GLU A 381 -16.12 -12.48 -2.58
N TYR A 382 -15.87 -11.92 -1.39
CA TYR A 382 -14.54 -11.87 -0.80
C TYR A 382 -14.43 -12.84 0.37
N SER A 383 -13.21 -13.23 0.71
CA SER A 383 -12.91 -13.84 2.01
C SER A 383 -11.57 -13.32 2.53
N VAL A 384 -11.57 -12.87 3.78
CA VAL A 384 -10.38 -12.39 4.49
C VAL A 384 -9.64 -13.60 5.08
N HIS A 385 -8.32 -13.58 5.01
CA HIS A 385 -7.41 -14.61 5.53
C HIS A 385 -6.21 -13.94 6.21
N PHE A 386 -5.70 -14.54 7.28
CA PHE A 386 -4.47 -14.13 7.97
C PHE A 386 -3.32 -15.08 7.62
N LEU A 387 -2.34 -14.59 6.86
CA LEU A 387 -1.15 -15.34 6.49
C LEU A 387 -0.06 -15.13 7.56
N LEU A 388 -0.01 -16.04 8.53
CA LEU A 388 0.69 -15.89 9.81
C LEU A 388 2.12 -16.45 9.74
N HIS A 389 3.11 -15.56 9.75
CA HIS A 389 4.52 -15.95 9.76
C HIS A 389 4.96 -16.47 11.15
N VAL A 390 5.29 -17.76 11.21
CA VAL A 390 5.94 -18.42 12.33
C VAL A 390 7.46 -18.28 12.18
N LYS A 391 8.05 -17.44 13.04
CA LYS A 391 9.50 -17.14 13.05
C LYS A 391 10.36 -18.32 13.53
N ASP A 392 9.77 -19.26 14.27
CA ASP A 392 10.44 -20.49 14.72
C ASP A 392 10.43 -21.53 13.59
N ASN A 393 11.58 -21.67 12.94
CA ASN A 393 11.79 -22.60 11.82
C ASN A 393 11.88 -24.07 12.24
N GLU A 394 11.94 -24.39 13.54
CA GLU A 394 11.93 -25.76 14.06
C GLU A 394 10.51 -26.19 14.52
N ALA A 395 9.53 -25.28 14.50
CA ALA A 395 8.15 -25.59 14.87
C ALA A 395 7.46 -26.44 13.78
N PRO A 396 6.99 -27.68 14.08
CA PRO A 396 6.54 -28.65 13.07
C PRO A 396 5.12 -28.40 12.55
N ILE A 397 4.79 -27.16 12.18
CA ILE A 397 3.44 -26.67 11.84
C ILE A 397 2.78 -27.41 10.66
N TRP A 398 3.57 -27.96 9.73
CA TRP A 398 3.11 -28.81 8.62
C TRP A 398 2.71 -30.24 9.04
N SER A 399 2.89 -30.63 10.31
CA SER A 399 2.72 -32.04 10.75
C SER A 399 2.11 -32.25 12.14
N ASP A 400 2.12 -31.25 13.02
CA ASP A 400 1.49 -31.33 14.34
C ASP A 400 0.41 -30.25 14.53
N PRO A 401 -0.88 -30.58 14.36
CA PRO A 401 -1.98 -29.65 14.60
C PRO A 401 -2.07 -29.12 16.03
N SER A 402 -1.48 -29.79 17.03
CA SER A 402 -1.46 -29.29 18.40
C SER A 402 -0.44 -28.15 18.59
N VAL A 403 0.65 -28.15 17.80
CA VAL A 403 1.57 -27.01 17.71
C VAL A 403 0.90 -25.84 17.00
N VAL A 404 0.17 -26.09 15.91
CA VAL A 404 -0.60 -25.06 15.20
C VAL A 404 -1.62 -24.39 16.14
N GLN A 405 -2.46 -25.18 16.83
CA GLN A 405 -3.45 -24.63 17.76
C GLN A 405 -2.78 -23.83 18.89
N LYS A 406 -1.68 -24.34 19.48
CA LYS A 406 -0.95 -23.60 20.51
C LYS A 406 -0.41 -22.26 20.01
N ILE A 407 0.12 -22.20 18.78
CA ILE A 407 0.60 -20.95 18.18
C ILE A 407 -0.56 -19.94 18.03
N LEU A 408 -1.75 -20.40 17.63
CA LEU A 408 -2.95 -19.57 17.56
C LEU A 408 -3.42 -19.11 18.95
N ASP A 409 -3.51 -20.01 19.93
CA ASP A 409 -3.87 -19.71 21.32
C ASP A 409 -2.94 -18.66 21.95
N ASP A 410 -1.63 -18.76 21.67
CA ASP A 410 -0.59 -17.86 22.20
C ASP A 410 -0.49 -16.50 21.45
N ASN A 411 -1.00 -16.37 20.21
CA ASN A 411 -0.71 -15.21 19.34
C ASN A 411 -1.89 -14.57 18.59
N VAL A 412 -3.09 -15.15 18.60
CA VAL A 412 -4.23 -14.69 17.79
C VAL A 412 -5.52 -14.66 18.63
N PRO A 413 -6.36 -13.61 18.53
CA PRO A 413 -7.69 -13.62 19.13
C PRO A 413 -8.54 -14.78 18.63
N THR A 414 -9.23 -15.47 19.53
CA THR A 414 -9.99 -16.70 19.22
C THR A 414 -11.01 -16.53 18.08
N GLU A 415 -11.58 -15.32 17.93
CA GLU A 415 -12.52 -15.00 16.85
C GLU A 415 -11.92 -15.11 15.42
N PHE A 416 -10.59 -15.09 15.31
CA PHE A 416 -9.85 -15.13 14.04
C PHE A 416 -9.05 -16.42 13.81
N HIS A 417 -9.06 -17.40 14.73
CA HIS A 417 -8.25 -18.63 14.62
C HIS A 417 -8.50 -19.40 13.32
N SER A 418 -9.76 -19.53 12.93
CA SER A 418 -10.22 -20.19 11.70
C SER A 418 -9.82 -19.50 10.40
N LEU A 419 -9.35 -18.25 10.47
CA LEU A 419 -8.87 -17.46 9.32
C LEU A 419 -7.35 -17.58 9.10
N CYS A 420 -6.62 -18.29 9.96
CA CYS A 420 -5.16 -18.28 9.95
C CYS A 420 -4.54 -19.44 9.15
N THR A 421 -3.80 -19.10 8.09
CA THR A 421 -2.87 -20.00 7.42
C THR A 421 -1.45 -19.70 7.91
N LEU A 422 -0.82 -20.65 8.60
CA LEU A 422 0.54 -20.52 9.12
C LEU A 422 1.58 -20.82 8.03
N TRP A 423 2.75 -20.19 8.11
CA TRP A 423 3.90 -20.48 7.25
C TRP A 423 5.23 -20.10 7.94
N SER A 424 6.34 -20.69 7.47
CA SER A 424 7.71 -20.45 7.95
C SER A 424 8.71 -20.29 6.80
N GLU A 425 9.86 -19.64 7.05
CA GLU A 425 10.95 -19.54 6.07
C GLU A 425 11.57 -20.91 5.74
N ALA A 426 11.50 -21.88 6.67
CA ALA A 426 11.87 -23.27 6.45
C ALA A 426 10.99 -23.94 5.39
N GLU A 427 9.67 -23.76 5.44
CA GLU A 427 8.76 -24.28 4.40
C GLU A 427 9.00 -23.60 3.05
N MET A 428 9.28 -22.28 3.03
CA MET A 428 9.62 -21.59 1.78
C MET A 428 10.89 -22.15 1.14
N LYS A 429 11.88 -22.59 1.94
CA LYS A 429 13.08 -23.31 1.46
C LYS A 429 12.81 -24.73 0.93
N LEU A 430 11.65 -25.32 1.27
CA LEU A 430 11.17 -26.59 0.71
C LEU A 430 10.33 -26.38 -0.56
N TYR A 431 9.56 -25.29 -0.65
CA TYR A 431 8.80 -24.91 -1.84
C TYR A 431 9.66 -24.34 -2.97
N TYR A 432 10.75 -23.64 -2.63
CA TYR A 432 11.67 -23.02 -3.57
C TYR A 432 13.11 -23.57 -3.42
N PRO A 433 13.33 -24.89 -3.60
CA PRO A 433 14.63 -25.50 -3.38
C PRO A 433 15.59 -25.23 -4.54
N GLY A 434 16.90 -25.18 -4.24
CA GLY A 434 17.96 -25.06 -5.23
C GLY A 434 19.03 -24.04 -4.84
N HIS A 435 19.84 -23.64 -5.82
CA HIS A 435 20.82 -22.59 -5.66
C HIS A 435 20.41 -21.36 -6.46
N PHE A 436 19.84 -20.38 -5.77
CA PHE A 436 19.73 -19.02 -6.27
C PHE A 436 21.13 -18.43 -6.42
N ALA A 437 21.46 -17.92 -7.62
CA ALA A 437 22.71 -17.21 -7.87
C ALA A 437 22.76 -15.89 -7.08
N ASP A 438 23.97 -15.38 -6.80
CA ASP A 438 24.17 -14.15 -6.05
C ASP A 438 23.34 -12.97 -6.59
N ALA A 439 22.80 -12.15 -5.68
CA ALA A 439 22.07 -10.94 -6.05
C ALA A 439 23.03 -9.84 -6.51
N LEU A 440 22.61 -9.05 -7.52
CA LEU A 440 23.42 -7.95 -8.07
C LEU A 440 23.87 -6.96 -6.98
N GLU A 441 22.94 -6.55 -6.11
CA GLU A 441 23.22 -5.93 -4.81
C GLU A 441 22.23 -6.50 -3.78
N ASN A 442 22.63 -6.73 -2.53
CA ASN A 442 21.72 -7.10 -1.43
C ASN A 442 21.87 -6.10 -0.26
N PRO A 443 21.20 -4.93 -0.31
CA PRO A 443 21.34 -3.89 0.70
C PRO A 443 20.85 -4.33 2.09
N SER A 444 19.96 -5.33 2.15
CA SER A 444 19.43 -5.88 3.41
C SER A 444 20.38 -6.87 4.10
N ASN A 445 21.33 -7.45 3.35
CA ASN A 445 22.14 -8.60 3.77
C ASN A 445 21.30 -9.82 4.22
N GLY A 446 20.03 -9.93 3.79
CA GLY A 446 19.11 -11.00 4.17
C GLY A 446 19.12 -12.22 3.23
N ASP A 447 18.68 -13.37 3.76
CA ASP A 447 18.38 -14.59 2.99
C ASP A 447 17.33 -14.30 1.90
N ILE A 448 17.40 -14.99 0.76
CA ILE A 448 16.41 -14.82 -0.32
C ILE A 448 15.01 -15.28 0.08
N HIS A 449 14.90 -16.26 0.98
CA HIS A 449 13.62 -16.72 1.55
C HIS A 449 13.16 -15.85 2.72
N GLY A 450 14.00 -14.90 3.15
CA GLY A 450 13.72 -13.99 4.24
C GLY A 450 12.48 -13.15 3.93
N VAL A 451 11.58 -13.00 4.91
CA VAL A 451 10.32 -12.25 4.75
C VAL A 451 10.52 -10.81 4.23
N TYR A 452 11.70 -10.21 4.46
CA TYR A 452 12.05 -8.87 3.99
C TYR A 452 12.43 -8.79 2.50
N ARG A 453 12.91 -9.89 1.89
CA ARG A 453 13.32 -9.90 0.46
C ARG A 453 12.25 -10.52 -0.43
N SER A 454 11.65 -11.65 -0.04
CA SER A 454 10.65 -12.38 -0.85
C SER A 454 9.29 -12.52 -0.14
N ALA A 455 8.75 -11.41 0.39
CA ALA A 455 7.51 -11.36 1.16
C ALA A 455 6.26 -11.99 0.47
N GLN A 456 6.30 -12.23 -0.85
CA GLN A 456 5.23 -12.87 -1.62
C GLN A 456 5.40 -14.38 -1.84
N MET A 457 6.52 -15.01 -1.46
CA MET A 457 6.66 -16.48 -1.53
C MET A 457 5.48 -17.22 -0.86
N PRO A 458 5.09 -16.92 0.40
CA PRO A 458 3.97 -17.63 1.03
C PRO A 458 2.61 -17.27 0.40
N LEU A 459 2.47 -16.08 -0.21
CA LEU A 459 1.25 -15.70 -0.94
C LEU A 459 1.10 -16.47 -2.26
N GLN A 460 2.20 -16.76 -2.95
CA GLN A 460 2.21 -17.62 -4.13
C GLN A 460 1.79 -19.05 -3.75
N VAL A 461 2.34 -19.59 -2.66
CA VAL A 461 1.98 -20.92 -2.13
C VAL A 461 0.50 -20.97 -1.72
N PHE A 462 0.01 -19.95 -1.01
CA PHE A 462 -1.40 -19.80 -0.64
C PHE A 462 -2.31 -19.82 -1.89
N ALA A 463 -1.96 -19.07 -2.94
CA ALA A 463 -2.76 -19.01 -4.18
C ALA A 463 -2.79 -20.32 -4.98
N LEU A 464 -1.80 -21.21 -4.80
CA LEU A 464 -1.81 -22.57 -5.37
C LEU A 464 -2.65 -23.55 -4.54
N GLN A 465 -2.73 -23.34 -3.24
CA GLN A 465 -3.55 -24.13 -2.31
C GLN A 465 -5.03 -23.73 -2.40
N HIS A 466 -5.32 -22.50 -2.80
CA HIS A 466 -6.68 -21.93 -2.89
C HIS A 466 -7.10 -21.55 -4.33
N PRO A 467 -7.32 -22.52 -5.24
CA PRO A 467 -7.73 -22.28 -6.63
C PRO A 467 -9.15 -21.71 -6.78
N GLU A 468 -9.95 -21.66 -5.71
CA GLU A 468 -11.29 -21.07 -5.71
C GLU A 468 -11.30 -19.54 -5.86
N TYR A 469 -10.17 -18.85 -5.59
CA TYR A 469 -10.03 -17.42 -5.86
C TYR A 469 -9.39 -17.17 -7.23
N THR A 470 -9.79 -16.11 -7.90
CA THR A 470 -9.12 -15.62 -9.14
C THR A 470 -8.21 -14.42 -8.88
N HIS A 471 -8.43 -13.70 -7.78
CA HIS A 471 -7.65 -12.54 -7.37
C HIS A 471 -7.36 -12.56 -5.87
N PHE A 472 -6.22 -11.98 -5.48
CA PHE A 472 -5.71 -11.95 -4.12
C PHE A 472 -5.25 -10.52 -3.80
N TRP A 473 -5.86 -9.86 -2.83
CA TRP A 473 -5.32 -8.63 -2.25
C TRP A 473 -4.28 -9.00 -1.19
N ASN A 474 -3.01 -8.73 -1.46
CA ASN A 474 -1.96 -8.68 -0.44
C ASN A 474 -2.17 -7.42 0.41
N TRP A 475 -2.37 -7.57 1.72
CA TRP A 475 -2.72 -6.47 2.62
C TRP A 475 -1.79 -6.39 3.84
N GLU A 476 -1.50 -5.17 4.29
CA GLU A 476 -0.57 -4.91 5.40
C GLU A 476 -1.33 -4.51 6.68
N MET A 477 -0.88 -5.04 7.82
CA MET A 477 -1.59 -5.00 9.10
C MET A 477 -1.75 -3.60 9.72
N ASP A 478 -0.97 -2.62 9.26
CA ASP A 478 -0.95 -1.22 9.70
C ASP A 478 -1.55 -0.25 8.67
N MET A 479 -2.29 -0.77 7.68
CA MET A 479 -3.17 0.02 6.81
C MET A 479 -4.55 0.18 7.44
N ARG A 480 -5.15 1.37 7.33
CA ARG A 480 -6.54 1.65 7.75
C ARG A 480 -7.32 2.34 6.63
N TYR A 481 -8.65 2.22 6.66
CA TYR A 481 -9.53 2.88 5.68
C TYR A 481 -10.74 3.54 6.34
N ILE A 482 -10.88 4.84 6.10
CA ILE A 482 -12.11 5.58 6.36
C ILE A 482 -13.04 5.32 5.17
N GLY A 483 -14.27 4.85 5.42
CA GLY A 483 -15.22 4.38 4.41
C GLY A 483 -15.32 2.84 4.31
N SER A 484 -16.11 2.33 3.37
CA SER A 484 -16.34 0.88 3.17
C SER A 484 -15.19 0.18 2.47
N TYR A 485 -14.66 -0.90 3.06
CA TYR A 485 -13.67 -1.75 2.42
C TYR A 485 -14.19 -2.37 1.11
N TYR A 486 -15.47 -2.72 1.03
CA TYR A 486 -16.05 -3.25 -0.21
C TYR A 486 -16.06 -2.19 -1.32
N GLU A 487 -16.52 -0.97 -1.03
CA GLU A 487 -16.52 0.11 -2.01
C GLU A 487 -15.10 0.39 -2.53
N LEU A 488 -14.10 0.37 -1.64
CA LEU A 488 -12.70 0.53 -2.06
C LEU A 488 -12.26 -0.58 -3.03
N LEU A 489 -12.36 -1.85 -2.62
CA LEU A 489 -11.75 -2.95 -3.39
C LEU A 489 -12.50 -3.27 -4.69
N ASP A 490 -13.83 -3.13 -4.71
CA ASP A 490 -14.64 -3.24 -5.93
C ASP A 490 -14.29 -2.11 -6.92
N ARG A 491 -14.32 -0.85 -6.49
CA ARG A 491 -14.13 0.31 -7.38
C ARG A 491 -12.73 0.36 -7.96
N LEU A 492 -11.70 0.00 -7.19
CA LEU A 492 -10.33 -0.16 -7.70
C LEU A 492 -10.28 -1.23 -8.81
N GLY A 493 -10.94 -2.38 -8.61
CA GLY A 493 -11.05 -3.45 -9.61
C GLY A 493 -11.81 -3.03 -10.87
N ALA A 494 -13.00 -2.45 -10.70
CA ALA A 494 -13.86 -1.99 -11.80
C ALA A 494 -13.19 -0.89 -12.64
N TRP A 495 -12.54 0.08 -12.00
CA TRP A 495 -11.76 1.13 -12.68
C TRP A 495 -10.61 0.53 -13.51
N ALA A 496 -9.84 -0.39 -12.93
CA ALA A 496 -8.70 -1.01 -13.58
C ALA A 496 -9.14 -1.92 -14.75
N ARG A 497 -10.29 -2.60 -14.61
CA ARG A 497 -10.96 -3.35 -15.68
C ARG A 497 -11.33 -2.45 -16.86
N GLY A 498 -11.81 -1.23 -16.58
CA GLY A 498 -12.14 -0.22 -17.58
C GLY A 498 -10.94 0.39 -18.33
N GLN A 499 -9.71 0.31 -17.79
CA GLN A 499 -8.54 0.88 -18.47
C GLN A 499 -8.12 0.06 -19.69
N SER A 500 -7.86 0.74 -20.82
CA SER A 500 -7.08 0.16 -21.93
C SER A 500 -5.63 -0.07 -21.50
N ARG A 501 -5.06 -1.21 -21.92
CA ARG A 501 -3.63 -1.54 -21.76
C ARG A 501 -2.72 -0.56 -22.51
N THR A 502 -3.23 0.11 -23.56
CA THR A 502 -2.46 1.12 -24.31
C THR A 502 -2.10 2.30 -23.39
N LEU A 503 -0.81 2.61 -23.32
CA LEU A 503 -0.21 3.64 -22.45
C LEU A 503 -0.48 3.44 -20.94
N LEU A 504 -0.90 2.24 -20.50
CA LEU A 504 -1.26 2.00 -19.11
C LEU A 504 -0.05 1.99 -18.17
N TRP A 505 1.08 1.46 -18.61
CA TRP A 505 2.33 1.48 -17.85
C TRP A 505 2.86 2.90 -17.66
N GLU A 506 2.75 3.73 -18.70
CA GLU A 506 3.15 5.14 -18.68
C GLU A 506 2.27 5.93 -17.71
N ARG A 507 0.93 5.83 -17.82
CA ARG A 507 -0.01 6.44 -16.86
C ARG A 507 0.23 5.95 -15.44
N SER A 508 0.48 4.67 -15.27
CA SER A 508 0.76 4.07 -13.96
C SER A 508 2.12 4.45 -13.37
N SER A 509 3.01 5.05 -14.17
CA SER A 509 4.34 5.50 -13.71
C SER A 509 4.39 6.97 -13.30
N LYS A 510 3.22 7.65 -13.24
CA LYS A 510 3.09 9.07 -12.88
C LYS A 510 1.96 9.23 -11.86
N TYR A 511 2.16 10.03 -10.82
CA TYR A 511 1.08 10.44 -9.92
C TYR A 511 0.10 11.36 -10.66
N TYR A 512 -1.20 11.09 -10.57
CA TYR A 512 -2.23 12.00 -11.06
C TYR A 512 -2.51 13.10 -10.03
N ILE A 513 -2.33 14.36 -10.41
CA ILE A 513 -2.49 15.56 -9.57
C ILE A 513 -3.59 16.42 -10.22
N PRO A 514 -4.86 16.36 -9.76
CA PRO A 514 -5.99 17.02 -10.44
C PRO A 514 -5.80 18.54 -10.62
N ALA A 515 -5.17 19.21 -9.65
CA ALA A 515 -4.90 20.65 -9.68
C ALA A 515 -3.85 21.09 -10.71
N VAL A 516 -3.14 20.15 -11.35
CA VAL A 516 -2.12 20.40 -12.39
C VAL A 516 -2.51 19.76 -13.72
N HIS A 517 -3.05 18.54 -13.69
CA HIS A 517 -3.36 17.76 -14.90
C HIS A 517 -4.79 17.93 -15.42
N GLY A 518 -5.70 18.54 -14.63
CA GLY A 518 -7.12 18.60 -14.96
C GLY A 518 -7.81 17.24 -14.75
N SER A 519 -8.65 16.85 -15.71
CA SER A 519 -9.34 15.55 -15.72
C SER A 519 -8.39 14.37 -15.98
N TRP A 520 -8.90 13.14 -15.79
CA TRP A 520 -8.15 11.91 -16.09
C TRP A 520 -7.79 11.78 -17.58
N ASP A 521 -8.63 12.28 -18.48
CA ASP A 521 -8.38 12.23 -19.93
C ASP A 521 -7.34 13.28 -20.36
N GLU A 522 -7.32 14.45 -19.71
CA GLU A 522 -6.27 15.47 -19.89
C GLU A 522 -4.91 15.02 -19.32
N PHE A 523 -4.93 14.27 -18.20
CA PHE A 523 -3.77 13.56 -17.67
C PHE A 523 -3.26 12.50 -18.67
N ALA A 524 -4.13 11.63 -19.17
CA ALA A 524 -3.76 10.60 -20.14
C ALA A 524 -3.17 11.20 -21.42
N THR A 525 -3.78 12.27 -21.94
CA THR A 525 -3.29 13.05 -23.09
C THR A 525 -1.94 13.71 -22.80
N THR A 526 -1.69 14.13 -21.56
CA THR A 526 -0.42 14.73 -21.15
C THR A 526 0.69 13.69 -21.04
N VAL A 527 0.40 12.50 -20.47
CA VAL A 527 1.34 11.36 -20.44
C VAL A 527 1.71 10.91 -21.86
N GLU A 528 0.74 10.86 -22.80
CA GLU A 528 1.04 10.57 -24.20
C GLU A 528 1.94 11.63 -24.83
N ARG A 529 1.72 12.91 -24.52
CA ARG A 529 2.55 14.03 -25.01
C ARG A 529 3.98 13.96 -24.46
N GLU A 530 4.14 13.66 -23.17
CA GLU A 530 5.42 13.49 -22.48
C GLU A 530 6.20 12.29 -23.07
N LEU A 531 5.56 11.14 -23.27
CA LEU A 531 6.17 9.98 -23.93
C LEU A 531 6.66 10.34 -25.34
N ASN A 532 5.79 10.92 -26.17
CA ASN A 532 6.14 11.28 -27.54
C ASN A 532 7.29 12.32 -27.60
N ALA A 533 7.36 13.24 -26.64
CA ALA A 533 8.47 14.19 -26.52
C ALA A 533 9.79 13.53 -26.08
N SER A 534 9.74 12.48 -25.24
CA SER A 534 10.93 11.72 -24.83
C SER A 534 11.54 10.85 -25.95
N GLY A 535 10.77 10.55 -27.00
CA GLY A 535 11.15 9.58 -28.04
C GLY A 535 11.20 8.13 -27.58
N ARG A 536 10.81 7.82 -26.33
CA ARG A 536 10.69 6.44 -25.83
C ARG A 536 9.49 5.72 -26.44
N ARG A 537 9.57 4.40 -26.52
CA ARG A 537 8.49 3.54 -27.02
C ARG A 537 7.55 3.14 -25.87
N ALA A 538 6.24 3.23 -26.12
CA ALA A 538 5.21 2.74 -25.20
C ALA A 538 5.35 1.24 -24.90
N ILE A 539 5.16 0.86 -23.63
CA ILE A 539 5.18 -0.51 -23.16
C ILE A 539 3.83 -1.18 -23.45
N LEU A 540 3.86 -2.22 -24.29
CA LEU A 540 2.71 -3.07 -24.56
C LEU A 540 3.16 -4.51 -24.78
N GLY A 541 2.59 -5.44 -24.01
CA GLY A 541 2.90 -6.88 -24.07
C GLY A 541 4.23 -7.28 -23.42
N PRO A 542 4.64 -8.54 -23.60
CA PRO A 542 5.86 -9.09 -23.00
C PRO A 542 7.11 -8.32 -23.45
N GLN A 543 8.03 -8.09 -22.52
CA GLN A 543 9.31 -7.43 -22.81
C GLN A 543 10.38 -8.44 -23.23
N ILE A 544 11.37 -8.01 -24.03
CA ILE A 544 12.46 -8.87 -24.52
C ILE A 544 13.79 -8.32 -24.00
N PHE A 545 14.51 -9.13 -23.23
CA PHE A 545 15.80 -8.79 -22.63
C PHE A 545 16.66 -10.06 -22.39
N PRO A 546 18.00 -9.95 -22.28
CA PRO A 546 18.86 -11.09 -21.97
C PRO A 546 18.54 -11.72 -20.61
N GLY A 547 18.53 -13.05 -20.51
CA GLY A 547 18.16 -13.77 -19.29
C GLY A 547 16.65 -13.97 -19.09
N ARG A 548 15.77 -13.38 -19.92
CA ARG A 548 14.35 -13.74 -19.93
C ARG A 548 14.18 -15.18 -20.39
N MET A 549 13.49 -15.99 -19.60
CA MET A 549 12.99 -17.31 -19.99
C MET A 549 11.47 -17.22 -20.27
N SER A 550 10.93 -18.12 -21.08
CA SER A 550 9.47 -18.22 -21.29
C SER A 550 8.84 -19.08 -20.20
N LEU A 551 7.61 -18.73 -19.78
CA LEU A 551 6.78 -19.57 -18.91
C LEU A 551 6.30 -20.82 -19.67
N LYS A 552 5.94 -21.90 -18.97
CA LYS A 552 5.32 -23.08 -19.60
C LYS A 552 4.05 -22.74 -20.40
N SER A 553 3.29 -21.73 -19.95
CA SER A 553 2.10 -21.24 -20.66
C SER A 553 2.46 -20.57 -22.00
N GLU A 554 3.55 -19.80 -22.05
CA GLU A 554 4.09 -19.26 -23.31
C GLU A 554 4.61 -20.37 -24.23
N GLU A 555 5.32 -21.35 -23.68
CA GLU A 555 5.82 -22.53 -24.41
C GLU A 555 4.68 -23.38 -25.00
N ALA A 556 3.53 -23.44 -24.31
CA ALA A 556 2.29 -24.05 -24.77
C ALA A 556 1.49 -23.16 -25.77
N GLY A 557 1.95 -21.95 -26.06
CA GLY A 557 1.30 -21.00 -26.99
C GLY A 557 0.13 -20.20 -26.40
N ILE A 558 -0.06 -20.20 -25.07
CA ILE A 558 -1.08 -19.41 -24.39
C ILE A 558 -0.62 -17.96 -24.30
N SER A 559 -1.45 -17.03 -24.79
CA SER A 559 -1.15 -15.59 -24.81
C SER A 559 -1.77 -14.88 -23.61
N ILE A 560 -0.94 -14.21 -22.80
CA ILE A 560 -1.36 -13.26 -21.75
C ILE A 560 -1.96 -11.96 -22.34
N MET A 561 -1.75 -11.70 -23.63
CA MET A 561 -2.36 -10.57 -24.34
C MET A 561 -3.74 -10.99 -24.90
N PRO A 562 -4.84 -10.27 -24.59
CA PRO A 562 -6.17 -10.62 -25.06
C PRO A 562 -6.34 -10.33 -26.57
N PRO A 563 -7.30 -10.98 -27.27
CA PRO A 563 -7.53 -10.78 -28.70
C PRO A 563 -7.83 -9.34 -29.11
N THR A 564 -8.38 -8.51 -28.21
CA THR A 564 -8.61 -7.06 -28.42
C THR A 564 -7.33 -6.27 -28.67
N CYS A 565 -6.18 -6.80 -28.27
CA CYS A 565 -4.86 -6.20 -28.49
C CYS A 565 -4.14 -6.73 -29.74
N ALA A 566 -4.82 -7.52 -30.58
CA ALA A 566 -4.24 -8.05 -31.82
C ALA A 566 -3.84 -6.93 -32.79
N ARG A 567 -2.79 -7.19 -33.58
CA ARG A 567 -2.22 -6.21 -34.51
C ARG A 567 -3.24 -5.78 -35.56
N GLY A 568 -3.65 -4.51 -35.53
CA GLY A 568 -4.66 -3.94 -36.42
C GLY A 568 -6.05 -3.76 -35.78
N GLY A 569 -6.23 -4.18 -34.53
CA GLY A 569 -7.36 -3.75 -33.69
C GLY A 569 -7.22 -2.29 -33.21
N ASP A 570 -8.27 -1.77 -32.60
CA ASP A 570 -8.31 -0.43 -32.02
C ASP A 570 -7.48 -0.35 -30.72
N PRO A 571 -6.41 0.48 -30.65
CA PRO A 571 -5.64 0.67 -29.43
C PRO A 571 -6.47 1.15 -28.23
N ALA A 572 -7.58 1.85 -28.45
CA ALA A 572 -8.47 2.28 -27.37
C ALA A 572 -9.22 1.12 -26.72
N GLN A 573 -9.47 0.01 -27.43
CA GLN A 573 -10.18 -1.17 -26.91
C GLN A 573 -9.26 -2.28 -26.38
N CYS A 574 -7.94 -2.18 -26.61
CA CYS A 574 -6.98 -3.19 -26.19
C CYS A 574 -7.00 -3.45 -24.67
N GLY A 575 -7.60 -4.57 -24.25
CA GLY A 575 -7.71 -4.99 -22.85
C GLY A 575 -8.77 -4.23 -22.06
N VAL A 576 -9.67 -3.47 -22.69
CA VAL A 576 -10.83 -2.90 -22.01
C VAL A 576 -11.82 -4.02 -21.68
N GLY A 577 -12.30 -4.06 -20.43
CA GLY A 577 -13.19 -5.12 -19.94
C GLY A 577 -12.46 -6.34 -19.34
N GLU A 578 -11.17 -6.50 -19.62
CA GLU A 578 -10.29 -7.47 -18.96
C GLU A 578 -9.91 -6.98 -17.55
N ASP A 579 -9.97 -7.82 -16.52
CA ASP A 579 -9.49 -7.46 -15.18
C ASP A 579 -7.97 -7.20 -15.16
N ALA A 580 -7.51 -6.31 -14.28
CA ALA A 580 -6.09 -6.05 -14.11
C ALA A 580 -5.41 -7.13 -13.24
N ASP A 581 -4.37 -7.75 -13.79
CA ASP A 581 -3.53 -8.74 -13.13
C ASP A 581 -2.76 -8.20 -11.93
N LEU A 582 -2.41 -6.92 -11.97
CA LEU A 582 -1.79 -6.21 -10.86
C LEU A 582 -2.46 -4.85 -10.67
N ILE A 583 -3.01 -4.60 -9.49
CA ILE A 583 -3.45 -3.26 -9.06
C ILE A 583 -2.57 -2.85 -7.88
N THR A 584 -1.89 -1.71 -8.01
CA THR A 584 -1.01 -1.14 -6.98
C THR A 584 -1.55 0.17 -6.44
N LEU A 585 -1.17 0.47 -5.19
CA LEU A 585 -1.55 1.70 -4.47
C LEU A 585 -0.41 2.74 -4.45
N ASN A 586 0.71 2.49 -5.12
CA ASN A 586 1.70 3.51 -5.50
C ASN A 586 2.11 3.30 -6.97
N PRO A 587 2.61 4.34 -7.68
CA PRO A 587 3.05 4.26 -9.06
C PRO A 587 4.00 3.10 -9.36
N LEU A 588 3.81 2.50 -10.53
CA LEU A 588 4.66 1.47 -11.12
C LEU A 588 5.92 2.12 -11.70
N PHE A 589 6.80 2.62 -10.82
CA PHE A 589 7.98 3.38 -11.22
C PHE A 589 9.05 2.48 -11.86
N ASP A 590 9.81 3.04 -12.80
CA ASP A 590 11.02 2.41 -13.33
C ASP A 590 12.13 2.55 -12.28
N ALA A 591 12.63 1.42 -11.79
CA ALA A 591 13.66 1.40 -10.75
C ALA A 591 15.03 1.82 -11.30
N ASP A 592 15.27 1.76 -12.61
CA ASP A 592 16.52 2.23 -13.23
C ASP A 592 16.76 3.71 -12.94
N GLU A 593 18.00 4.06 -12.56
CA GLU A 593 18.45 5.41 -12.14
C GLU A 593 17.62 6.11 -11.04
N SER A 594 16.61 5.45 -10.45
CA SER A 594 15.64 6.03 -9.49
C SER A 594 16.25 6.56 -8.19
N GLY A 595 17.41 6.04 -7.78
CA GLY A 595 18.00 6.33 -6.47
C GLY A 595 17.36 5.58 -5.31
N TRP A 596 16.35 4.74 -5.55
CA TRP A 596 15.74 3.86 -4.56
C TRP A 596 16.71 2.74 -4.15
N VAL A 597 16.78 2.44 -2.85
CA VAL A 597 17.87 1.64 -2.28
C VAL A 597 17.88 0.18 -2.73
N PHE A 598 16.71 -0.43 -3.00
CA PHE A 598 16.61 -1.82 -3.45
C PHE A 598 16.51 -1.99 -4.98
N ALA A 599 16.77 -0.92 -5.76
CA ALA A 599 16.63 -0.91 -7.23
C ALA A 599 17.51 -1.93 -7.99
N LYS A 600 18.40 -2.65 -7.30
CA LYS A 600 19.25 -3.73 -7.82
C LYS A 600 19.21 -5.01 -6.99
N ASP A 601 18.31 -5.12 -6.02
CA ASP A 601 18.08 -6.41 -5.33
C ASP A 601 17.26 -7.31 -6.28
N VAL A 602 18.04 -8.03 -7.09
CA VAL A 602 17.66 -8.86 -8.23
C VAL A 602 18.59 -10.07 -8.17
N THR A 603 18.00 -11.27 -8.17
CA THR A 603 18.64 -12.55 -7.87
C THR A 603 18.40 -13.53 -9.04
N GLY A 604 19.37 -14.39 -9.35
CA GLY A 604 19.26 -15.43 -10.38
C GLY A 604 19.69 -15.05 -11.80
N TYR A 605 19.45 -13.80 -12.23
CA TYR A 605 19.75 -13.35 -13.59
C TYR A 605 21.28 -13.21 -13.87
N GLU A 606 21.70 -13.46 -15.11
CA GLU A 606 23.11 -13.42 -15.52
C GLU A 606 23.77 -12.03 -15.39
N MET A 607 24.68 -11.90 -14.42
CA MET A 607 25.41 -10.65 -14.09
C MET A 607 26.32 -10.09 -15.21
N VAL A 608 26.48 -10.79 -16.34
CA VAL A 608 27.25 -10.30 -17.50
C VAL A 608 26.45 -9.35 -18.40
N PHE A 609 25.13 -9.32 -18.25
CA PHE A 609 24.23 -8.45 -19.01
C PHE A 609 23.79 -7.22 -18.21
N ALA A 610 23.11 -6.29 -18.88
CA ALA A 610 22.42 -5.21 -18.20
C ALA A 610 21.32 -5.81 -17.28
N PRO A 611 21.18 -5.34 -16.03
CA PRO A 611 20.14 -5.81 -15.11
C PRO A 611 18.74 -5.69 -15.75
N PRO A 612 17.85 -6.70 -15.61
CA PRO A 612 16.60 -6.81 -16.38
C PRO A 612 15.64 -5.61 -16.20
N PRO A 613 14.67 -5.37 -17.10
CA PRO A 613 13.68 -4.30 -16.90
C PRO A 613 12.97 -4.45 -15.54
N ARG A 614 12.91 -3.37 -14.75
CA ARG A 614 12.31 -3.39 -13.40
C ARG A 614 11.14 -2.42 -13.31
N ARG A 615 10.06 -2.86 -12.68
CA ARG A 615 8.98 -1.99 -12.19
C ARG A 615 8.77 -2.27 -10.72
N CYS A 616 8.52 -1.23 -9.94
CA CYS A 616 8.38 -1.31 -8.50
C CYS A 616 7.19 -0.48 -8.03
N SER A 617 6.62 -0.85 -6.88
CA SER A 617 5.63 -0.08 -6.15
C SER A 617 5.89 -0.26 -4.65
N ILE A 618 6.29 0.81 -3.98
CA ILE A 618 6.61 0.81 -2.54
C ILE A 618 5.31 0.74 -1.73
N VAL A 619 5.35 0.05 -0.58
CA VAL A 619 4.21 -0.62 0.07
C VAL A 619 3.72 -1.77 -0.81
N THR A 620 3.85 -3.02 -0.34
CA THR A 620 3.52 -4.20 -1.16
C THR A 620 2.01 -4.45 -1.32
N ALA A 621 1.18 -3.58 -0.73
CA ALA A 621 -0.27 -3.64 -0.78
C ALA A 621 -0.81 -3.54 -2.22
N SER A 622 -1.39 -4.64 -2.70
CA SER A 622 -1.74 -4.79 -4.12
C SER A 622 -2.75 -5.92 -4.36
N ARG A 623 -3.54 -5.82 -5.44
CA ARG A 623 -4.33 -6.94 -5.97
C ARG A 623 -3.50 -7.67 -7.01
N LEU A 624 -3.37 -8.99 -6.88
CA LEU A 624 -2.70 -9.86 -7.85
C LEU A 624 -3.69 -10.89 -8.40
N SER A 625 -3.64 -11.23 -9.69
CA SER A 625 -4.39 -12.35 -10.26
C SER A 625 -3.72 -13.69 -9.96
N ARG A 626 -4.50 -14.78 -9.97
CA ARG A 626 -3.99 -16.15 -9.85
C ARG A 626 -2.94 -16.47 -10.93
N ARG A 627 -3.15 -16.00 -12.17
CA ARG A 627 -2.20 -16.20 -13.29
C ARG A 627 -0.89 -15.42 -13.11
N LEU A 628 -0.90 -14.25 -12.48
CA LEU A 628 0.34 -13.54 -12.11
C LEU A 628 1.08 -14.24 -10.97
N LEU A 629 0.39 -14.69 -9.92
CA LEU A 629 1.00 -15.44 -8.82
C LEU A 629 1.58 -16.78 -9.28
N ALA A 630 0.94 -17.46 -10.23
CA ALA A 630 1.48 -18.67 -10.86
C ALA A 630 2.76 -18.39 -11.69
N ALA A 631 2.85 -17.25 -12.37
CA ALA A 631 4.06 -16.84 -13.09
C ALA A 631 5.20 -16.47 -12.12
N MET A 632 4.91 -15.73 -11.05
CA MET A 632 5.86 -15.42 -9.97
C MET A 632 6.40 -16.69 -9.30
N HIS A 633 5.54 -17.69 -9.08
CA HIS A 633 5.93 -19.00 -8.57
C HIS A 633 6.88 -19.71 -9.53
N GLU A 634 6.59 -19.71 -10.83
CA GLU A 634 7.43 -20.37 -11.84
C GLU A 634 8.81 -19.73 -12.00
N GLU A 635 8.91 -18.40 -12.03
CA GLU A 635 10.17 -17.65 -11.99
C GLU A 635 11.03 -18.09 -10.79
N MET A 636 10.43 -18.23 -9.60
CA MET A 636 11.15 -18.65 -8.39
C MET A 636 11.53 -20.13 -8.36
N TRP A 637 10.63 -21.08 -8.68
CA TRP A 637 10.94 -22.52 -8.53
C TRP A 637 11.72 -23.11 -9.72
N ARG A 638 11.48 -22.62 -10.95
CA ARG A 638 12.03 -23.20 -12.18
C ARG A 638 13.25 -22.46 -12.70
N MET A 639 13.28 -21.14 -12.52
CA MET A 639 14.30 -20.26 -13.09
C MET A 639 15.26 -19.71 -12.01
N HIS A 640 14.94 -19.91 -10.72
CA HIS A 640 15.64 -19.34 -9.57
C HIS A 640 15.80 -17.81 -9.66
N HIS A 641 14.86 -17.15 -10.34
CA HIS A 641 14.78 -15.71 -10.45
C HIS A 641 13.96 -15.13 -9.28
N SER A 642 14.43 -14.01 -8.74
CA SER A 642 13.70 -13.25 -7.73
C SER A 642 14.15 -11.79 -7.71
N MET A 643 13.34 -10.92 -7.10
CA MET A 643 13.65 -9.51 -6.85
C MET A 643 13.08 -9.12 -5.48
N PHE A 644 13.49 -7.97 -4.96
CA PHE A 644 12.90 -7.40 -3.74
C PHE A 644 11.36 -7.36 -3.78
N SER A 645 10.70 -7.52 -2.63
CA SER A 645 9.25 -7.76 -2.55
C SER A 645 8.39 -6.65 -3.16
N GLU A 646 8.82 -5.39 -3.12
CA GLU A 646 8.11 -4.24 -3.72
C GLU A 646 8.27 -4.18 -5.27
N MET A 647 9.21 -4.97 -5.81
CA MET A 647 9.64 -4.95 -7.21
C MET A 647 9.28 -6.22 -7.97
N PHE A 648 9.27 -7.39 -7.32
CA PHE A 648 9.05 -8.67 -8.00
C PHE A 648 7.69 -8.78 -8.72
N PRO A 649 6.52 -8.48 -8.10
CA PRO A 649 5.23 -8.65 -8.76
C PRO A 649 5.08 -7.76 -10.00
N ALA A 650 5.50 -6.49 -9.89
CA ALA A 650 5.44 -5.53 -10.97
C ALA A 650 6.44 -5.80 -12.10
N SER A 651 7.60 -6.39 -11.78
CA SER A 651 8.60 -6.78 -12.79
C SER A 651 8.17 -8.05 -13.54
N VAL A 652 7.67 -9.09 -12.87
CA VAL A 652 7.10 -10.28 -13.54
C VAL A 652 5.89 -9.89 -14.40
N ALA A 653 5.03 -8.99 -13.90
CA ALA A 653 3.91 -8.45 -14.68
C ALA A 653 4.39 -7.76 -15.98
N LEU A 654 5.49 -7.00 -15.93
CA LEU A 654 6.11 -6.38 -17.10
C LEU A 654 6.72 -7.43 -18.06
N HIS A 655 7.49 -8.38 -17.54
CA HIS A 655 8.26 -9.35 -18.34
C HIS A 655 7.36 -10.22 -19.22
N HIS A 656 6.19 -10.60 -18.72
CA HIS A 656 5.21 -11.47 -19.40
C HIS A 656 3.99 -10.70 -19.94
N GLY A 657 3.97 -9.38 -19.83
CA GLY A 657 2.94 -8.55 -20.46
C GLY A 657 1.55 -8.69 -19.83
N PHE A 658 1.47 -8.94 -18.53
CA PHE A 658 0.23 -8.92 -17.75
C PHE A 658 -0.35 -7.49 -17.66
N LYS A 659 -1.65 -7.35 -17.36
CA LYS A 659 -2.33 -6.05 -17.22
C LYS A 659 -2.05 -5.44 -15.84
N ALA A 660 -1.00 -4.64 -15.72
CA ALA A 660 -0.67 -3.92 -14.48
C ALA A 660 -1.17 -2.47 -14.50
N ALA A 661 -1.67 -1.99 -13.36
CA ALA A 661 -2.09 -0.61 -13.13
C ALA A 661 -1.67 -0.10 -11.74
N TYR A 662 -1.33 1.20 -11.67
CA TYR A 662 -1.43 1.97 -10.43
C TYR A 662 -2.81 2.64 -10.40
N ALA A 663 -3.57 2.43 -9.33
CA ALA A 663 -4.88 3.03 -9.17
C ALA A 663 -4.77 4.38 -8.44
N PRO A 664 -5.24 5.49 -9.03
CA PRO A 664 -5.06 6.85 -8.51
C PRO A 664 -6.02 7.15 -7.35
N HIS A 665 -5.90 6.41 -6.25
CA HIS A 665 -6.74 6.58 -5.08
C HIS A 665 -6.50 7.92 -4.38
N PRO A 666 -7.48 8.43 -3.61
CA PRO A 666 -7.31 9.66 -2.84
C PRO A 666 -6.09 9.61 -1.92
N VAL A 667 -5.17 10.55 -2.12
CA VAL A 667 -4.01 10.81 -1.26
C VAL A 667 -4.01 12.29 -0.88
N TYR A 668 -4.04 12.53 0.43
CA TYR A 668 -4.11 13.84 1.05
C TYR A 668 -2.72 14.27 1.54
N VAL A 669 -2.52 15.57 1.78
CA VAL A 669 -1.24 16.15 2.20
C VAL A 669 -1.41 17.15 3.34
N ASP A 670 -0.53 17.13 4.34
CA ASP A 670 -0.64 17.96 5.54
C ASP A 670 -0.35 19.46 5.33
N ARG A 671 0.18 19.85 4.17
CA ARG A 671 0.63 21.21 3.85
C ARG A 671 0.15 21.67 2.48
N ALA A 672 0.03 22.99 2.31
CA ALA A 672 -0.41 23.62 1.08
C ALA A 672 0.75 23.82 0.07
N TRP A 673 0.90 22.91 -0.90
CA TRP A 673 1.95 22.96 -1.92
C TRP A 673 1.65 24.00 -3.02
N TYR A 674 1.77 25.29 -2.69
CA TYR A 674 1.66 26.39 -3.66
C TYR A 674 3.03 26.85 -4.19
N PRO A 675 3.14 27.19 -5.49
CA PRO A 675 2.18 26.95 -6.56
C PRO A 675 2.07 25.45 -6.90
N PHE A 676 0.92 25.01 -7.45
CA PHE A 676 0.59 23.58 -7.61
C PHE A 676 1.59 22.79 -8.48
N ASP A 677 2.32 23.43 -9.40
CA ASP A 677 3.39 22.78 -10.15
C ASP A 677 4.58 22.34 -9.28
N THR A 678 4.62 22.74 -8.00
CA THR A 678 5.64 22.31 -7.03
C THR A 678 5.38 20.91 -6.49
N ILE A 679 4.12 20.48 -6.29
CA ILE A 679 3.83 19.07 -5.95
C ILE A 679 4.07 18.17 -7.16
N GLU A 680 3.78 18.63 -8.38
CA GLU A 680 4.16 17.93 -9.62
C GLU A 680 5.68 17.73 -9.71
N LYS A 681 6.49 18.77 -9.51
CA LYS A 681 7.96 18.66 -9.51
C LYS A 681 8.53 17.78 -8.40
N ALA A 682 7.81 17.61 -7.28
CA ALA A 682 8.26 16.82 -6.14
C ALA A 682 7.88 15.33 -6.24
N PHE A 683 6.72 15.01 -6.81
CA PHE A 683 6.19 13.66 -6.92
C PHE A 683 6.37 13.05 -8.32
N ASN A 684 6.44 13.86 -9.38
CA ASN A 684 6.69 13.45 -10.77
C ASN A 684 8.00 14.05 -11.32
N GLY A 685 8.96 14.34 -10.44
CA GLY A 685 10.25 14.96 -10.79
C GLY A 685 11.26 14.05 -11.51
N GLY A 686 10.90 12.80 -11.82
CA GLY A 686 11.76 11.81 -12.46
C GLY A 686 11.89 11.97 -13.97
N ARG A 687 12.52 10.98 -14.61
CA ARG A 687 12.86 10.95 -16.04
C ARG A 687 11.58 11.16 -16.88
N ASP A 688 11.58 12.21 -17.69
CA ASP A 688 10.47 12.67 -18.54
C ASP A 688 9.14 12.92 -17.81
N GLY A 689 9.18 13.40 -16.56
CA GLY A 689 7.96 13.72 -15.79
C GLY A 689 7.28 12.50 -15.18
N THR A 690 8.03 11.40 -14.98
CA THR A 690 7.55 10.18 -14.32
C THR A 690 8.05 10.07 -12.87
N THR A 691 7.69 8.99 -12.19
CA THR A 691 8.19 8.65 -10.84
C THR A 691 9.48 7.81 -10.86
N GLY A 692 9.99 7.43 -12.05
CA GLY A 692 11.23 6.63 -12.20
C GLY A 692 12.44 7.45 -12.65
N GLY A 693 13.64 6.88 -12.56
CA GLY A 693 14.88 7.57 -12.94
C GLY A 693 15.28 8.75 -12.05
N HIS A 694 16.34 9.45 -12.45
CA HIS A 694 16.87 10.60 -11.70
C HIS A 694 15.79 11.67 -11.45
N GLY A 695 15.61 12.03 -10.17
CA GLY A 695 14.56 12.95 -9.72
C GLY A 695 13.29 12.27 -9.17
N SER A 696 13.23 10.92 -9.19
CA SER A 696 12.18 10.12 -8.55
C SER A 696 11.85 10.60 -7.12
N PRO A 697 10.58 10.58 -6.69
CA PRO A 697 10.23 10.79 -5.28
C PRO A 697 10.76 9.68 -4.35
N PHE A 698 11.20 8.55 -4.92
CA PHE A 698 11.71 7.37 -4.22
C PHE A 698 13.25 7.31 -4.15
N ASP A 699 13.98 8.35 -4.62
CA ASP A 699 15.39 8.55 -4.21
C ASP A 699 15.41 8.80 -2.69
N LEU A 700 16.35 8.20 -1.95
CA LEU A 700 16.54 8.42 -0.50
C LEU A 700 16.65 9.91 -0.10
N LYS A 701 17.04 10.79 -1.04
CA LYS A 701 17.08 12.25 -0.85
C LYS A 701 15.71 12.91 -0.94
N ASN A 702 14.76 12.31 -1.66
CA ASN A 702 13.45 12.85 -2.01
C ASN A 702 12.28 12.20 -1.25
N GLU A 703 12.45 10.98 -0.71
CA GLU A 703 11.40 10.26 0.05
C GLU A 703 10.79 11.11 1.18
N HIS A 704 11.52 12.10 1.70
CA HIS A 704 11.03 13.03 2.70
C HIS A 704 9.74 13.76 2.30
N ASN A 705 9.45 13.92 1.00
CA ASN A 705 8.22 14.52 0.50
C ASN A 705 6.97 13.72 0.92
N HIS A 706 7.10 12.40 1.09
CA HIS A 706 6.02 11.52 1.51
C HIS A 706 5.66 11.60 3.00
N LYS A 707 6.50 12.22 3.85
CA LYS A 707 6.21 12.37 5.29
C LYS A 707 4.88 13.07 5.55
N GLY A 708 4.52 14.02 4.69
CA GLY A 708 3.26 14.76 4.78
C GLY A 708 2.06 14.12 4.10
N THR A 709 2.17 12.95 3.44
CA THR A 709 1.03 12.33 2.75
C THR A 709 0.18 11.47 3.69
N SER A 710 -1.09 11.22 3.37
CA SER A 710 -1.90 10.21 4.08
C SER A 710 -1.42 8.77 3.85
N TRP A 711 -0.58 8.54 2.84
CA TRP A 711 -0.24 7.23 2.31
C TRP A 711 1.22 7.18 1.81
N TYR A 712 2.09 6.52 2.59
CA TYR A 712 3.42 6.01 2.19
C TYR A 712 4.10 5.30 3.38
N TYR A 713 5.05 4.39 3.18
CA TYR A 713 5.63 3.58 4.29
C TYR A 713 6.28 4.38 5.43
N ASN A 714 6.78 5.60 5.16
CA ASN A 714 7.41 6.48 6.14
C ASN A 714 6.60 7.75 6.49
N SER A 715 5.29 7.77 6.17
CA SER A 715 4.42 8.91 6.49
C SER A 715 4.38 9.22 7.99
N GLU A 716 4.50 10.52 8.30
CA GLU A 716 4.30 11.11 9.63
C GLU A 716 2.85 11.58 9.82
N PHE A 717 2.24 12.13 8.77
CA PHE A 717 0.87 12.65 8.80
C PHE A 717 -0.19 11.57 9.00
N ALA A 718 -0.03 10.39 8.38
CA ALA A 718 -0.99 9.29 8.41
C ALA A 718 -1.44 8.92 9.84
N GLY A 719 -0.47 8.63 10.72
CA GLY A 719 -0.74 8.29 12.12
C GLY A 719 -1.32 9.44 12.94
N LEU A 720 -0.90 10.69 12.68
CA LEU A 720 -1.43 11.89 13.35
C LEU A 720 -2.91 12.08 13.01
N LEU A 721 -3.24 12.06 11.72
CA LEU A 721 -4.59 12.26 11.19
C LEU A 721 -5.54 11.17 11.71
N TRP A 722 -5.13 9.91 11.66
CA TRP A 722 -5.91 8.76 12.13
C TRP A 722 -6.28 8.88 13.61
N ARG A 723 -5.31 9.19 14.48
CA ARG A 723 -5.55 9.30 15.91
C ARG A 723 -6.34 10.56 16.29
N ARG A 724 -6.20 11.64 15.51
CA ARG A 724 -7.11 12.79 15.62
C ARG A 724 -8.55 12.42 15.24
N TRP A 725 -8.77 11.63 14.18
CA TRP A 725 -10.10 11.16 13.79
C TRP A 725 -10.72 10.19 14.82
N LEU A 726 -9.92 9.30 15.39
CA LEU A 726 -10.29 8.47 16.55
C LEU A 726 -10.64 9.27 17.82
N GLY A 727 -10.45 10.59 17.83
CA GLY A 727 -10.83 11.46 18.95
C GLY A 727 -9.76 11.65 20.00
N TYR A 728 -8.55 11.15 19.77
CA TYR A 728 -7.42 11.34 20.68
C TYR A 728 -6.75 12.71 20.47
N GLY A 729 -6.23 13.27 21.55
CA GLY A 729 -5.35 14.44 21.48
C GLY A 729 -4.01 14.06 20.83
N GLN A 730 -3.51 14.88 19.92
CA GLN A 730 -2.20 14.70 19.27
C GLN A 730 -1.45 16.03 19.23
N MET A 731 -0.12 15.97 19.23
CA MET A 731 0.72 17.12 18.90
C MET A 731 0.52 17.46 17.43
N ASP A 732 0.15 18.71 17.12
CA ASP A 732 -0.32 19.12 15.79
C ASP A 732 0.77 19.23 14.71
N GLY A 733 2.02 18.90 15.04
CA GLY A 733 3.13 18.79 14.10
C GLY A 733 3.73 20.13 13.67
N ARG A 734 3.34 21.24 14.30
CA ARG A 734 3.71 22.60 13.88
C ARG A 734 4.92 23.12 14.65
N GLY A 735 5.69 24.02 14.05
CA GLY A 735 6.88 24.59 14.70
C GLY A 735 7.51 25.70 13.88
N THR A 736 8.45 26.44 14.48
CA THR A 736 9.16 27.56 13.83
C THR A 736 9.93 27.13 12.59
N ASN A 737 10.37 25.87 12.54
CA ASN A 737 11.21 25.31 11.49
C ASN A 737 10.40 24.37 10.58
N GLY A 738 9.16 24.76 10.26
CA GLY A 738 8.22 23.99 9.43
C GLY A 738 7.52 22.80 10.12
N GLY A 739 8.01 22.38 11.29
CA GLY A 739 7.39 21.39 12.18
C GLY A 739 7.50 19.93 11.72
N ARG A 740 7.41 18.99 12.67
CA ARG A 740 7.56 17.53 12.48
C ARG A 740 6.62 16.74 13.38
N ALA A 741 6.44 15.44 13.13
CA ALA A 741 5.67 14.57 14.02
C ALA A 741 6.13 14.70 15.49
N ASN A 742 5.15 14.83 16.39
CA ASN A 742 5.32 15.03 17.84
C ASN A 742 5.77 16.44 18.28
N GLU A 743 6.00 17.38 17.36
CA GLU A 743 6.25 18.80 17.68
C GLU A 743 4.92 19.61 17.73
N GLY A 744 4.99 20.84 18.25
CA GLY A 744 3.88 21.80 18.19
C GLY A 744 3.03 21.88 19.45
N THR A 745 1.71 21.93 19.26
CA THR A 745 0.72 22.07 20.34
C THR A 745 -0.14 20.82 20.44
N LEU A 746 -0.48 20.40 21.68
CA LEU A 746 -1.44 19.32 21.88
C LEU A 746 -2.84 19.83 21.50
N ARG A 747 -3.45 19.21 20.50
CA ARG A 747 -4.77 19.57 19.95
C ARG A 747 -5.70 18.36 19.89
N GLY A 748 -6.99 18.61 20.05
CA GLY A 748 -8.02 17.57 20.04
C GLY A 748 -8.25 16.92 21.40
N GLY A 749 -8.67 15.66 21.37
CA GLY A 749 -9.16 14.96 22.56
C GLY A 749 -10.60 15.37 22.88
N MET A 750 -11.20 14.65 23.84
CA MET A 750 -12.54 14.97 24.36
C MET A 750 -12.68 16.45 24.76
N GLN A 751 -11.66 17.06 25.36
CA GLN A 751 -11.73 18.45 25.82
C GLN A 751 -11.92 19.47 24.68
N GLU A 752 -11.25 19.32 23.55
CA GLU A 752 -11.39 20.24 22.41
C GLU A 752 -12.61 19.88 21.54
N GLU A 753 -12.96 18.60 21.41
CA GLU A 753 -14.11 18.16 20.61
C GLU A 753 -15.45 18.40 21.33
N SER A 754 -15.51 18.34 22.68
CA SER A 754 -16.69 18.70 23.47
C SER A 754 -16.84 20.20 23.75
N HIS A 755 -15.91 21.07 23.31
CA HIS A 755 -16.01 22.51 23.58
C HIS A 755 -17.17 23.14 22.79
N LYS A 756 -17.89 24.10 23.39
CA LYS A 756 -19.06 24.71 22.74
C LYS A 756 -18.73 25.35 21.39
N ASP A 757 -17.60 26.05 21.34
CA ASP A 757 -17.13 26.75 20.14
C ASP A 757 -16.26 25.85 19.23
N SER A 758 -16.45 24.52 19.35
CA SER A 758 -15.80 23.51 18.51
C SER A 758 -16.72 23.06 17.38
N SER A 759 -16.13 22.53 16.30
CA SER A 759 -16.89 21.87 15.25
C SER A 759 -17.25 20.40 15.59
N GLY A 760 -16.86 19.89 16.77
CA GLY A 760 -17.21 18.55 17.26
C GLY A 760 -16.29 17.43 16.75
N ARG A 761 -16.76 16.17 16.79
CA ARG A 761 -16.01 15.01 16.28
C ARG A 761 -15.60 15.20 14.83
N LEU A 762 -14.38 14.79 14.49
CA LEU A 762 -13.91 14.83 13.11
C LEU A 762 -14.72 13.87 12.22
N CYS A 763 -15.06 14.33 11.02
CA CYS A 763 -15.76 13.54 10.01
C CYS A 763 -14.96 13.62 8.71
N MET A 764 -14.59 12.49 8.11
CA MET A 764 -13.69 12.49 6.96
C MET A 764 -14.31 11.75 5.78
N ARG A 765 -14.10 12.29 4.58
CA ARG A 765 -14.30 11.54 3.33
C ARG A 765 -13.47 10.27 3.31
N SER A 766 -13.84 9.34 2.43
CA SER A 766 -13.17 8.05 2.33
C SER A 766 -11.69 8.20 1.97
N MET A 767 -10.83 7.48 2.70
CA MET A 767 -9.39 7.73 2.72
C MET A 767 -8.60 6.49 3.16
N LEU A 768 -7.59 6.11 2.37
CA LEU A 768 -6.54 5.18 2.78
C LEU A 768 -5.49 5.89 3.63
N VAL A 769 -5.13 5.27 4.76
CA VAL A 769 -4.19 5.83 5.74
C VAL A 769 -3.13 4.79 6.11
N HIS A 770 -1.85 5.12 5.89
CA HIS A 770 -0.71 4.23 6.14
C HIS A 770 0.60 5.03 6.36
N PRO A 771 1.41 4.70 7.40
CA PRO A 771 1.25 3.58 8.34
C PRO A 771 0.59 3.96 9.66
N ILE A 772 -0.17 3.04 10.22
CA ILE A 772 -0.78 3.12 11.56
C ILE A 772 -0.06 2.14 12.49
N LYS A 773 1.05 2.61 13.06
CA LYS A 773 1.89 1.79 13.96
C LYS A 773 1.33 1.64 15.38
N TRP A 774 0.38 2.49 15.79
CA TRP A 774 -0.37 2.45 17.06
C TRP A 774 -1.56 3.42 16.99
N GLU A 775 -2.61 3.19 17.78
CA GLU A 775 -3.87 3.93 17.77
C GLU A 775 -4.14 4.69 19.08
N ASN A 776 -4.15 4.01 20.22
CA ASN A 776 -4.42 4.61 21.51
C ASN A 776 -3.12 5.21 22.09
N PRO A 777 -3.10 6.46 22.61
CA PRO A 777 -1.92 7.07 23.23
C PRO A 777 -1.24 6.28 24.35
N VAL A 778 -1.94 5.32 24.97
CA VAL A 778 -1.38 4.41 25.99
C VAL A 778 -0.52 3.28 25.37
N GLU A 779 -0.73 2.92 24.10
CA GLU A 779 0.03 1.88 23.36
C GLU A 779 1.44 2.35 22.95
N ARG A 780 1.79 3.62 23.19
CA ARG A 780 3.00 4.29 22.71
C ARG A 780 4.23 4.10 23.64
N SER A 781 4.33 2.95 24.32
CA SER A 781 5.30 2.68 25.40
C SER A 781 6.66 2.18 24.92
#